data_AF-A0A2C8Y6E7-F1
#
_entry.id   AF-A0A2C8Y6E7-F1
#
_cell.length_a   1.000
_cell.length_b   1.000
_cell.length_c   1.000
_cell.angle_alpha   90.00
_cell.angle_beta   90.00
_cell.angle_gamma   90.00
#
_symmetry.space_group_name_H-M   'P 1'
#
loop_
_entity.id
_entity.type
_entity.pdbx_description
1 polymer ?
#
loop_
_entity_poly.entity_id
_entity_poly.type
_entity_poly.pdbx_seq_one_letter_code
_entity_poly.pdbx_strand_id
1 'polypeptide(L)'
;MKSKIKTGSAIALVGALAMLAACSDSESKNISGGVTEDKGIVANLDVAGVSQKGPFVEGSAVTVQGIDCKTLKFTDEVFEGKVKSDKGDFTVEDVSLKSTCALFEVTGEYRSEITGKKSAGEITLHALTDLKDRKNVNINVLTELEYERLMYLVTEKDKKFEEAKEQAEKEVLAAFDIAGSFEEFENLNIFEAGDENAALLAVSVMMQAETDDAGLVTRMEKFADSFAETGEWKDSDTKKIISEWAVNATANGGLDSIRKNVEAWDLGDTVPAFEKFIEAYADGDSVVLSSSSKDPEPAEGSSSSGREASVSSSSQDTTYNAEKNTLTDTRDGQVYRTVKIGDQVWMAENLNIETDSSYCYNDSAEYCAKYGRLYEWSAAMDACPSGWHLPDTAEWRTLLDAVGGDSIAGTMLKSTSGWNSDGNGTDDFGFTVLPAGGWGSKNFVGEAAVFWTSEWYEGYDDYAYGIKLYTDTIVRKGYSNKYIGSSVRCLKGESPVAGSSGSLAKSSSSYSDGWSWDVPKETRLNPNIKYDSMIDPRDKKVYKVVKIDVEDENYSQVWMAENLNYADSNRTPSLKGGNWCYQGDEKKCKVSGRYYSWAAAIDSVALANDAEAPLDCGYGKKCGLDRAVQGICPDGWHLPSIYEWGLLSVALGNAPVSGEPLKALTGWNYAGTPDNNGTDLYGFAALPTGRISATKWEKVGSDVYYWSATEYSANDGRYFNINNVYTNSYTYQNSKSYGQSVRCVKGDPSTAPVRPSSSSSVDETKSSSSVTSVSSSSVPEGYVDPSTVVTGTMTDSRDGQTYKTVEIGSQVWMAENLNYAYTGVLYNNSGYTSDSTSWCFSNDPANCIKYGRLYTWAAAMDSVGTWSTNGKDCGYGVQCTPIYPVRGICPEGWHLPDKAEWNTLFTAVGGASTAGKMLSSTISWSSVPGGWVRDGYGTDAYSFSALPAGLRDATGYNNVGYHAYFWSSSEYNSSRTYIVGLDDEFDKADLYGSGKDYGYSVRCVKD
;
A
#
# COMPACT_ATOMS: atom_id res chain seq x y z
N MET A 1 -51.07 30.41 6.37
CA MET A 1 -50.69 31.65 5.62
C MET A 1 -49.40 32.22 6.25
N LYS A 2 -48.74 33.21 5.62
CA LYS A 2 -47.32 33.56 5.86
C LYS A 2 -46.98 34.15 7.26
N SER A 3 -46.12 33.42 8.00
CA SER A 3 -44.77 33.79 8.53
C SER A 3 -44.49 34.93 9.56
N LYS A 4 -43.26 34.85 10.10
CA LYS A 4 -42.41 35.84 10.82
C LYS A 4 -42.54 36.04 12.35
N ILE A 5 -41.63 35.39 13.10
CA ILE A 5 -40.78 35.98 14.16
C ILE A 5 -39.38 35.37 13.96
N LYS A 6 -38.42 36.11 13.38
CA LYS A 6 -37.22 36.70 14.03
C LYS A 6 -36.34 35.71 14.83
N THR A 7 -35.17 35.41 14.27
CA THR A 7 -34.00 34.80 14.91
C THR A 7 -33.25 35.79 15.81
N GLY A 8 -32.48 35.22 16.74
CA GLY A 8 -31.43 35.87 17.52
C GLY A 8 -30.66 34.76 18.23
N SER A 9 -29.49 34.40 17.72
CA SER A 9 -28.70 33.26 18.22
C SER A 9 -27.87 33.67 19.44
N ALA A 10 -27.87 32.83 20.47
CA ALA A 10 -26.77 32.74 21.42
C ALA A 10 -25.93 31.53 21.03
N ILE A 11 -24.60 31.67 21.06
CA ILE A 11 -23.67 30.56 20.89
C ILE A 11 -23.61 29.80 22.22
N ALA A 12 -23.49 28.47 22.17
CA ALA A 12 -23.33 27.62 23.33
C ALA A 12 -22.30 26.54 23.03
N LEU A 13 -21.28 26.41 23.90
CA LEU A 13 -20.32 25.32 23.86
C LEU A 13 -21.05 23.97 24.05
N VAL A 14 -20.58 22.95 23.35
CA VAL A 14 -20.94 21.54 23.61
C VAL A 14 -19.65 20.72 23.56
N GLY A 15 -18.95 20.63 24.69
CA GLY A 15 -17.83 19.69 24.84
C GLY A 15 -18.32 18.24 24.82
N ALA A 16 -17.59 17.36 24.13
CA ALA A 16 -17.92 15.95 24.02
C ALA A 16 -17.33 15.15 25.20
N LEU A 17 -18.18 14.65 26.10
CA LEU A 17 -17.75 13.84 27.24
C LEU A 17 -18.74 12.70 27.49
N ALA A 18 -18.43 11.50 26.99
CA ALA A 18 -19.30 10.32 27.08
C ALA A 18 -18.54 8.99 27.12
N MET A 19 -18.15 8.55 28.32
CA MET A 19 -17.64 7.21 28.59
C MET A 19 -18.52 6.48 29.63
N LEU A 20 -18.81 5.19 29.36
CA LEU A 20 -19.25 4.14 30.29
C LEU A 20 -20.65 4.18 30.95
N ALA A 21 -21.48 3.19 30.58
CA ALA A 21 -22.38 2.39 31.45
C ALA A 21 -23.03 1.25 30.62
N ALA A 22 -23.25 0.00 31.07
CA ALA A 22 -22.91 -0.66 32.34
C ALA A 22 -22.96 -2.21 32.27
N CYS A 23 -22.15 -2.86 33.13
CA CYS A 23 -22.34 -4.20 33.77
C CYS A 23 -22.36 -5.50 32.90
N SER A 24 -22.01 -6.70 33.41
CA SER A 24 -21.82 -7.13 34.82
C SER A 24 -20.73 -8.21 35.03
N ASP A 25 -19.99 -8.11 36.15
CA ASP A 25 -19.39 -9.13 37.04
C ASP A 25 -18.63 -10.37 36.44
N SER A 26 -17.42 -10.72 36.91
CA SER A 26 -17.20 -11.18 38.30
C SER A 26 -15.73 -11.36 38.76
N GLU A 27 -15.52 -11.28 40.09
CA GLU A 27 -14.41 -11.81 40.93
C GLU A 27 -12.93 -11.34 40.78
N SER A 28 -12.67 -10.13 41.29
CA SER A 28 -11.63 -9.74 42.29
C SER A 28 -10.31 -10.54 42.49
N LYS A 29 -9.20 -9.78 42.63
CA LYS A 29 -8.15 -10.03 43.67
C LYS A 29 -7.35 -8.76 44.02
N ASN A 30 -6.97 -8.62 45.30
CA ASN A 30 -6.33 -7.40 45.85
C ASN A 30 -4.79 -7.47 45.88
N ILE A 31 -4.13 -6.33 45.63
CA ILE A 31 -2.84 -5.90 46.24
C ILE A 31 -2.99 -4.40 46.62
N SER A 32 -2.20 -3.86 47.55
CA SER A 32 -2.53 -2.61 48.27
C SER A 32 -1.40 -1.58 48.45
N GLY A 33 -1.70 -0.31 48.15
CA GLY A 33 -1.59 0.81 49.10
C GLY A 33 -0.29 1.64 49.19
N GLY A 34 -0.45 2.97 49.04
CA GLY A 34 0.55 4.02 49.35
C GLY A 34 1.05 4.76 48.11
N VAL A 35 1.28 6.08 48.10
CA VAL A 35 1.06 7.14 49.13
C VAL A 35 0.61 8.43 48.40
N THR A 36 -0.10 9.33 49.08
CA THR A 36 -0.55 10.62 48.52
C THR A 36 0.54 11.70 48.56
N GLU A 37 1.01 12.10 47.39
CA GLU A 37 1.65 13.41 47.15
C GLU A 37 0.93 14.09 45.96
N ASP A 38 1.18 15.39 45.78
CA ASP A 38 0.52 16.30 44.81
C ASP A 38 -0.97 16.59 45.09
N LYS A 39 -1.18 17.51 46.05
CA LYS A 39 -2.33 18.42 46.08
C LYS A 39 -1.85 19.86 46.05
N GLY A 40 -1.25 20.26 44.94
CA GLY A 40 -1.08 21.67 44.62
C GLY A 40 -2.44 22.31 44.36
N ILE A 41 -2.66 23.51 44.89
CA ILE A 41 -3.88 24.30 44.65
C ILE A 41 -3.42 25.68 44.16
N VAL A 42 -3.87 26.06 42.98
CA VAL A 42 -3.71 27.44 42.47
C VAL A 42 -4.86 28.27 43.03
N ALA A 43 -4.58 29.47 43.52
CA ALA A 43 -5.60 30.35 44.09
C ALA A 43 -5.25 31.83 43.85
N ASN A 44 -6.20 32.56 43.25
CA ASN A 44 -6.10 33.97 42.89
C ASN A 44 -4.79 34.28 42.12
N LEU A 45 -4.52 33.50 41.07
CA LEU A 45 -3.35 33.66 40.21
C LEU A 45 -3.76 34.35 38.91
N ASP A 46 -3.22 35.55 38.66
CA ASP A 46 -3.27 36.12 37.31
C ASP A 46 -2.26 35.38 36.43
N VAL A 47 -2.72 34.80 35.32
CA VAL A 47 -1.87 34.13 34.32
C VAL A 47 -1.92 34.91 33.02
N ALA A 48 -0.76 35.16 32.42
CA ALA A 48 -0.59 35.87 31.15
C ALA A 48 0.12 35.00 30.11
N GLY A 49 0.21 35.48 28.88
CA GLY A 49 0.97 34.85 27.81
C GLY A 49 0.67 35.47 26.45
N VAL A 50 1.23 34.89 25.39
CA VAL A 50 0.88 35.18 23.99
C VAL A 50 0.31 33.96 23.29
N SER A 51 -0.61 34.18 22.37
CA SER A 51 -1.27 33.15 21.54
C SER A 51 -0.82 33.27 20.08
N GLN A 52 -0.17 32.23 19.55
CA GLN A 52 0.67 32.32 18.35
C GLN A 52 0.63 31.06 17.46
N LYS A 53 -0.18 31.13 16.40
CA LYS A 53 0.16 30.56 15.09
C LYS A 53 1.14 31.55 14.44
N GLY A 54 0.63 32.51 13.69
CA GLY A 54 1.00 33.91 13.97
C GLY A 54 0.08 34.47 15.06
N PRO A 55 0.20 35.75 15.46
CA PRO A 55 -0.57 36.28 16.58
C PRO A 55 -2.09 36.20 16.32
N PHE A 56 -2.84 35.73 17.32
CA PHE A 56 -4.29 35.82 17.32
C PHE A 56 -4.74 37.28 17.47
N VAL A 57 -5.88 37.63 16.88
CA VAL A 57 -6.36 39.03 16.86
C VAL A 57 -7.04 39.45 18.16
N GLU A 58 -7.11 40.76 18.40
CA GLU A 58 -7.81 41.33 19.56
C GLU A 58 -9.24 40.79 19.69
N GLY A 59 -9.59 40.30 20.88
CA GLY A 59 -10.92 39.80 21.20
C GLY A 59 -11.13 38.29 21.00
N SER A 60 -10.15 37.57 20.44
CA SER A 60 -10.13 36.10 20.37
C SER A 60 -10.31 35.48 21.77
N ALA A 61 -11.00 34.34 21.86
CA ALA A 61 -11.33 33.72 23.15
C ALA A 61 -10.15 32.93 23.70
N VAL A 62 -9.90 33.04 25.01
CA VAL A 62 -8.93 32.23 25.74
C VAL A 62 -9.65 31.59 26.93
N THR A 63 -9.43 30.30 27.19
CA THR A 63 -9.91 29.64 28.40
C THR A 63 -8.76 28.97 29.17
N VAL A 64 -8.96 28.82 30.48
CA VAL A 64 -8.05 28.09 31.37
C VAL A 64 -8.88 27.12 32.20
N GLN A 65 -8.67 25.83 32.00
CA GLN A 65 -9.36 24.76 32.73
C GLN A 65 -8.38 23.97 33.60
N GLY A 66 -8.75 23.73 34.86
CA GLY A 66 -7.95 22.87 35.75
C GLY A 66 -7.98 21.40 35.31
N ILE A 67 -6.85 20.71 35.43
CA ILE A 67 -6.73 19.27 35.12
C ILE A 67 -5.97 18.54 36.22
N ASP A 68 -6.35 17.29 36.52
CA ASP A 68 -5.61 16.43 37.44
C ASP A 68 -4.26 16.00 36.84
N CYS A 69 -3.14 16.40 37.45
CA CYS A 69 -1.78 16.16 36.94
C CYS A 69 -1.38 14.68 36.71
N LYS A 70 -2.19 13.71 37.15
CA LYS A 70 -1.87 12.28 37.10
C LYS A 70 -2.81 11.48 36.20
N THR A 71 -3.94 12.07 35.81
CA THR A 71 -4.96 11.42 34.97
C THR A 71 -5.47 12.31 33.83
N LEU A 72 -4.99 13.56 33.76
CA LEU A 72 -5.40 14.64 32.84
C LEU A 72 -6.92 14.85 32.76
N LYS A 73 -7.63 14.46 33.81
CA LYS A 73 -9.08 14.65 33.91
C LYS A 73 -9.41 16.09 34.24
N PHE A 74 -10.20 16.70 33.37
CA PHE A 74 -10.78 18.02 33.53
C PHE A 74 -11.51 18.18 34.88
N THR A 75 -11.27 19.31 35.54
CA THR A 75 -12.01 19.75 36.73
C THR A 75 -13.16 20.68 36.33
N ASP A 76 -14.04 20.97 37.30
CA ASP A 76 -15.16 21.90 37.12
C ASP A 76 -14.72 23.38 37.01
N GLU A 77 -13.43 23.69 37.19
CA GLU A 77 -12.89 25.04 37.18
C GLU A 77 -12.50 25.46 35.77
N VAL A 78 -13.28 26.36 35.17
CA VAL A 78 -12.97 27.01 33.89
C VAL A 78 -13.00 28.52 34.10
N PHE A 79 -11.98 29.22 33.60
CA PHE A 79 -11.86 30.68 33.60
C PHE A 79 -11.79 31.18 32.15
N GLU A 80 -12.55 32.22 31.83
CA GLU A 80 -12.58 32.84 30.50
C GLU A 80 -11.77 34.14 30.50
N GLY A 81 -10.97 34.33 29.45
CA GLY A 81 -10.31 35.59 29.12
C GLY A 81 -10.34 35.85 27.61
N LYS A 82 -9.57 36.86 27.18
CA LYS A 82 -9.46 37.26 25.78
C LYS A 82 -8.07 37.75 25.45
N VAL A 83 -7.72 37.61 24.18
CA VAL A 83 -6.59 38.33 23.58
C VAL A 83 -6.85 39.84 23.66
N LYS A 84 -5.90 40.57 24.28
CA LYS A 84 -5.95 41.99 24.66
C LYS A 84 -5.41 42.93 23.58
N SER A 85 -4.59 42.44 22.63
CA SER A 85 -4.20 43.18 21.43
C SER A 85 -3.83 42.24 20.27
N ASP A 86 -3.68 42.80 19.07
CA ASP A 86 -3.23 42.08 17.86
C ASP A 86 -1.83 41.44 17.94
N LYS A 87 -1.12 41.53 19.08
CA LYS A 87 0.09 40.74 19.38
C LYS A 87 -0.22 39.30 19.84
N GLY A 88 -1.48 38.96 20.08
CA GLY A 88 -1.89 37.70 20.69
C GLY A 88 -1.74 37.67 22.22
N ASP A 89 -1.37 38.78 22.87
CA ASP A 89 -1.19 38.84 24.32
C ASP A 89 -2.52 38.70 25.07
N PHE A 90 -2.54 37.97 26.17
CA PHE A 90 -3.74 37.78 26.99
C PHE A 90 -3.43 37.84 28.49
N THR A 91 -4.49 37.91 29.29
CA THR A 91 -4.42 37.62 30.73
C THR A 91 -5.76 37.05 31.18
N VAL A 92 -5.72 36.07 32.06
CA VAL A 92 -6.87 35.53 32.78
C VAL A 92 -6.63 35.82 34.25
N GLU A 93 -7.55 36.58 34.85
CA GLU A 93 -7.42 37.18 36.19
C GLU A 93 -8.11 36.29 37.24
N ASP A 94 -7.64 36.31 38.50
CA ASP A 94 -8.20 35.55 39.64
C ASP A 94 -8.23 33.99 39.49
N VAL A 95 -7.45 33.38 38.58
CA VAL A 95 -7.48 31.92 38.29
C VAL A 95 -7.23 31.10 39.57
N SER A 96 -8.12 30.13 39.82
CA SER A 96 -8.16 29.34 41.05
C SER A 96 -8.60 27.90 40.78
N LEU A 97 -7.68 26.93 40.92
CA LEU A 97 -7.82 25.55 40.45
C LEU A 97 -7.56 24.54 41.58
N LYS A 98 -8.26 23.40 41.58
CA LYS A 98 -8.04 22.27 42.54
C LYS A 98 -6.72 21.51 42.34
N SER A 99 -5.97 21.84 41.29
CA SER A 99 -4.71 21.25 40.82
C SER A 99 -3.73 22.37 40.43
N THR A 100 -2.46 22.07 40.19
CA THR A 100 -1.53 23.03 39.55
C THR A 100 -1.44 22.86 38.03
N CYS A 101 -1.76 21.67 37.50
CA CYS A 101 -1.84 21.48 36.07
C CYS A 101 -3.13 22.11 35.49
N ALA A 102 -3.00 22.68 34.28
CA ALA A 102 -4.10 23.30 33.57
C ALA A 102 -3.98 23.07 32.04
N LEU A 103 -5.14 23.01 31.40
CA LEU A 103 -5.30 23.21 29.95
C LEU A 103 -5.54 24.70 29.70
N PHE A 104 -4.78 25.27 28.78
CA PHE A 104 -5.05 26.55 28.15
C PHE A 104 -5.56 26.29 26.73
N GLU A 105 -6.61 26.99 26.33
CA GLU A 105 -7.19 26.92 24.98
C GLU A 105 -7.30 28.35 24.43
N VAL A 106 -6.92 28.57 23.17
CA VAL A 106 -7.23 29.80 22.43
C VAL A 106 -8.00 29.46 21.17
N THR A 107 -9.12 30.15 20.93
CA THR A 107 -9.93 30.01 19.71
C THR A 107 -10.18 31.39 19.09
N GLY A 108 -9.86 31.54 17.80
CA GLY A 108 -10.09 32.79 17.07
C GLY A 108 -9.34 32.89 15.73
N GLU A 109 -9.45 34.06 15.11
CA GLU A 109 -8.73 34.40 13.88
C GLU A 109 -7.28 34.82 14.19
N TYR A 110 -6.34 34.50 13.29
CA TYR A 110 -4.91 34.76 13.49
C TYR A 110 -4.31 35.50 12.29
N ARG A 111 -3.14 36.12 12.45
CA ARG A 111 -2.39 36.74 11.35
C ARG A 111 -1.44 35.69 10.75
N SER A 112 -1.69 35.28 9.51
CA SER A 112 -0.89 34.26 8.81
C SER A 112 0.42 34.85 8.26
N GLU A 113 1.53 34.26 8.67
CA GLU A 113 2.90 34.59 8.26
C GLU A 113 3.09 34.43 6.74
N ILE A 114 2.45 33.40 6.16
CA ILE A 114 2.48 33.09 4.73
C ILE A 114 1.87 34.23 3.89
N THR A 115 0.77 34.82 4.36
CA THR A 115 -0.04 35.78 3.58
C THR A 115 0.09 37.23 4.02
N GLY A 116 0.68 37.47 5.20
CA GLY A 116 0.76 38.76 5.89
C GLY A 116 -0.58 39.30 6.39
N LYS A 117 -1.67 38.52 6.30
CA LYS A 117 -3.06 38.96 6.53
C LYS A 117 -3.70 38.16 7.67
N LYS A 118 -4.82 38.66 8.16
CA LYS A 118 -5.71 37.87 9.02
C LYS A 118 -6.29 36.69 8.22
N SER A 119 -6.46 35.55 8.88
CA SER A 119 -7.18 34.37 8.42
C SER A 119 -8.63 34.69 8.04
N ALA A 120 -9.23 33.79 7.27
CA ALA A 120 -10.65 33.77 6.95
C ALA A 120 -11.43 32.79 7.84
N GLY A 121 -10.76 31.77 8.39
CA GLY A 121 -11.26 30.89 9.45
C GLY A 121 -10.75 31.26 10.84
N GLU A 122 -11.48 30.80 11.85
CA GLU A 122 -10.96 30.66 13.22
C GLU A 122 -10.24 29.30 13.34
N ILE A 123 -9.19 29.22 14.14
CA ILE A 123 -8.57 27.96 14.57
C ILE A 123 -8.55 27.89 16.10
N THR A 124 -8.37 26.68 16.64
CA THR A 124 -8.11 26.45 18.06
C THR A 124 -6.68 25.96 18.24
N LEU A 125 -6.01 26.37 19.32
CA LEU A 125 -4.74 25.80 19.80
C LEU A 125 -4.81 25.57 21.31
N HIS A 126 -4.14 24.53 21.78
CA HIS A 126 -4.09 24.09 23.17
C HIS A 126 -2.68 24.24 23.76
N ALA A 127 -2.58 24.29 25.09
CA ALA A 127 -1.34 24.08 25.83
C ALA A 127 -1.63 23.41 27.19
N LEU A 128 -0.92 22.30 27.47
CA LEU A 128 -0.99 21.59 28.76
C LEU A 128 0.25 21.95 29.58
N THR A 129 0.05 22.50 30.79
CA THR A 129 1.14 23.06 31.61
C THR A 129 0.97 22.84 33.12
N ASP A 130 2.06 22.95 33.90
CA ASP A 130 2.04 22.99 35.39
C ASP A 130 2.31 24.42 35.89
N LEU A 131 1.28 25.04 36.51
CA LEU A 131 1.32 26.39 37.06
C LEU A 131 2.04 26.50 38.42
N LYS A 132 2.65 25.41 38.92
CA LYS A 132 3.36 25.34 40.21
C LYS A 132 4.43 26.43 40.36
N ASP A 133 5.24 26.64 39.32
CA ASP A 133 6.39 27.56 39.33
C ASP A 133 6.35 28.64 38.22
N ARG A 134 5.32 28.66 37.36
CA ARG A 134 5.17 29.63 36.25
C ARG A 134 3.94 30.54 36.40
N LYS A 135 3.98 31.69 35.72
CA LYS A 135 2.86 32.66 35.59
C LYS A 135 2.64 33.18 34.17
N ASN A 136 3.54 32.81 33.27
CA ASN A 136 3.42 33.05 31.84
C ASN A 136 3.19 31.69 31.18
N VAL A 137 2.24 31.61 30.24
CA VAL A 137 1.92 30.41 29.47
C VAL A 137 1.56 30.86 28.06
N ASN A 138 2.49 30.72 27.13
CA ASN A 138 2.23 30.96 25.71
C ASN A 138 1.51 29.75 25.10
N ILE A 139 0.57 29.99 24.20
CA ILE A 139 -0.20 28.96 23.50
C ILE A 139 0.18 29.07 22.02
N ASN A 140 0.79 28.04 21.44
CA ASN A 140 1.37 28.13 20.11
C ASN A 140 1.31 26.80 19.33
N VAL A 141 1.81 26.79 18.09
CA VAL A 141 1.75 25.58 17.24
C VAL A 141 2.49 24.40 17.86
N LEU A 142 3.59 24.62 18.57
CA LEU A 142 4.31 23.52 19.23
C LEU A 142 3.53 22.97 20.43
N THR A 143 2.83 23.82 21.20
CA THR A 143 1.97 23.36 22.30
C THR A 143 0.73 22.60 21.84
N GLU A 144 0.24 22.87 20.62
CA GLU A 144 -0.80 22.08 19.95
C GLU A 144 -0.27 20.72 19.48
N LEU A 145 0.90 20.69 18.83
CA LEU A 145 1.47 19.46 18.29
C LEU A 145 1.91 18.46 19.37
N GLU A 146 2.24 18.92 20.59
CA GLU A 146 2.48 18.03 21.74
C GLU A 146 1.18 17.51 22.39
N TYR A 147 0.02 18.14 22.16
CA TYR A 147 -1.17 18.01 23.02
C TYR A 147 -1.64 16.57 23.20
N GLU A 148 -2.04 15.89 22.12
CA GLU A 148 -2.49 14.49 22.17
C GLU A 148 -1.36 13.51 22.54
N ARG A 149 -0.10 13.87 22.28
CA ARG A 149 1.06 13.05 22.68
C ARG A 149 1.26 13.08 24.20
N LEU A 150 1.19 14.26 24.80
CA LEU A 150 1.27 14.45 26.25
C LEU A 150 0.06 13.81 26.95
N MET A 151 -1.14 13.91 26.37
CA MET A 151 -2.32 13.16 26.81
C MET A 151 -2.04 11.65 26.87
N TYR A 152 -1.66 11.04 25.74
CA TYR A 152 -1.41 9.60 25.63
C TYR A 152 -0.28 9.11 26.57
N LEU A 153 0.80 9.87 26.71
CA LEU A 153 1.92 9.50 27.59
C LEU A 153 1.52 9.46 29.07
N VAL A 154 0.65 10.37 29.53
CA VAL A 154 0.17 10.35 30.92
C VAL A 154 -0.94 9.32 31.12
N THR A 155 -1.97 9.27 30.27
CA THR A 155 -3.13 8.39 30.51
C THR A 155 -2.86 6.91 30.17
N GLU A 156 -2.18 6.63 29.06
CA GLU A 156 -1.99 5.27 28.54
C GLU A 156 -0.63 4.65 28.86
N LYS A 157 0.35 5.46 29.32
CA LYS A 157 1.70 4.98 29.73
C LYS A 157 2.05 5.26 31.20
N ASP A 158 1.15 5.85 31.99
CA ASP A 158 1.33 6.13 33.44
C ASP A 158 2.61 6.96 33.74
N LYS A 159 3.01 7.83 32.80
CA LYS A 159 4.14 8.75 32.99
C LYS A 159 3.73 9.95 33.83
N LYS A 160 4.68 10.47 34.61
CA LYS A 160 4.50 11.77 35.28
C LYS A 160 4.41 12.88 34.24
N PHE A 161 3.63 13.91 34.53
CA PHE A 161 3.46 15.09 33.67
C PHE A 161 4.79 15.69 33.17
N GLU A 162 5.72 15.99 34.10
CA GLU A 162 7.06 16.53 33.79
C GLU A 162 7.84 15.60 32.82
N GLU A 163 7.87 14.29 33.09
CA GLU A 163 8.56 13.27 32.27
C GLU A 163 7.84 12.92 30.96
N ALA A 164 6.57 13.29 30.82
CA ALA A 164 5.79 13.13 29.60
C ALA A 164 5.97 14.34 28.68
N LYS A 165 6.03 15.55 29.24
CA LYS A 165 6.23 16.80 28.51
C LYS A 165 7.62 16.86 27.86
N GLU A 166 8.69 16.64 28.63
CA GLU A 166 10.08 16.60 28.09
C GLU A 166 10.22 15.59 26.93
N GLN A 167 9.46 14.49 26.96
CA GLN A 167 9.42 13.53 25.86
C GLN A 167 8.62 14.06 24.65
N ALA A 168 7.40 14.57 24.87
CA ALA A 168 6.53 15.05 23.80
C ALA A 168 7.16 16.22 23.04
N GLU A 169 7.71 17.22 23.74
CA GLU A 169 8.38 18.38 23.13
C GLU A 169 9.55 17.94 22.22
N LYS A 170 10.39 17.04 22.73
CA LYS A 170 11.53 16.49 22.00
C LYS A 170 11.12 15.67 20.77
N GLU A 171 10.06 14.88 20.88
CA GLU A 171 9.55 14.07 19.76
C GLU A 171 8.90 14.96 18.68
N VAL A 172 8.20 16.05 19.08
CA VAL A 172 7.61 17.02 18.14
C VAL A 172 8.71 17.71 17.34
N LEU A 173 9.77 18.18 17.99
CA LEU A 173 10.88 18.85 17.31
C LEU A 173 11.66 17.89 16.38
N ALA A 174 11.86 16.65 16.81
CA ALA A 174 12.45 15.61 15.98
C ALA A 174 11.60 15.26 14.73
N ALA A 175 10.29 15.50 14.76
CA ALA A 175 9.42 15.32 13.59
C ALA A 175 9.67 16.34 12.47
N PHE A 176 10.35 17.46 12.76
CA PHE A 176 10.80 18.49 11.82
C PHE A 176 12.35 18.56 11.72
N ASP A 177 13.03 17.47 12.06
CA ASP A 177 14.49 17.32 12.02
C ASP A 177 15.28 18.33 12.89
N ILE A 178 14.63 18.88 13.93
CA ILE A 178 15.25 19.77 14.91
C ILE A 178 15.64 18.97 16.16
N ALA A 179 16.92 18.97 16.49
CA ALA A 179 17.49 18.24 17.62
C ALA A 179 18.19 19.17 18.62
N GLY A 180 18.29 18.79 19.89
CA GLY A 180 18.99 19.60 20.90
C GLY A 180 18.41 19.45 22.31
N SER A 181 18.64 20.48 23.11
CA SER A 181 17.93 20.80 24.35
C SER A 181 17.21 22.12 24.11
N PHE A 182 15.99 22.26 24.62
CA PHE A 182 15.09 23.38 24.34
C PHE A 182 14.48 23.89 25.65
N GLU A 183 14.12 25.18 25.70
CA GLU A 183 13.15 25.68 26.68
C GLU A 183 11.72 25.16 26.38
N GLU A 184 10.91 24.99 27.43
CA GLU A 184 9.54 24.45 27.31
C GLU A 184 8.67 25.32 26.39
N PHE A 185 7.78 24.70 25.63
CA PHE A 185 7.05 25.35 24.54
C PHE A 185 6.21 26.56 24.97
N GLU A 186 5.72 26.61 26.22
CA GLU A 186 4.91 27.73 26.71
C GLU A 186 5.75 28.98 27.11
N ASN A 187 7.08 28.91 26.99
CA ASN A 187 7.96 30.06 27.12
C ASN A 187 8.26 30.74 25.76
N LEU A 188 8.08 30.02 24.64
CA LEU A 188 8.51 30.45 23.31
C LEU A 188 7.59 31.53 22.70
N ASN A 189 8.19 32.48 21.97
CA ASN A 189 7.52 33.67 21.42
C ASN A 189 8.14 34.10 20.07
N ILE A 190 7.33 34.13 19.00
CA ILE A 190 7.79 34.48 17.63
C ILE A 190 8.24 35.93 17.44
N PHE A 191 8.07 36.80 18.44
CA PHE A 191 8.55 38.19 18.44
C PHE A 191 9.85 38.41 19.21
N GLU A 192 10.43 37.35 19.78
CA GLU A 192 11.67 37.42 20.56
C GLU A 192 12.84 36.80 19.80
N ALA A 193 14.05 37.26 20.10
CA ALA A 193 15.27 36.66 19.56
C ALA A 193 15.54 35.30 20.22
N GLY A 194 16.24 34.41 19.52
CA GLY A 194 16.62 33.09 20.02
C GLY A 194 16.43 32.01 18.96
N ASP A 195 17.12 30.89 19.16
CA ASP A 195 17.06 29.76 18.24
C ASP A 195 15.79 28.93 18.46
N GLU A 196 15.30 28.78 19.70
CA GLU A 196 14.01 28.12 19.96
C GLU A 196 12.82 28.94 19.46
N ASN A 197 12.87 30.27 19.62
CA ASN A 197 11.88 31.20 19.05
C ASN A 197 11.87 31.17 17.50
N ALA A 198 13.04 30.96 16.88
CA ALA A 198 13.16 30.73 15.45
C ALA A 198 12.62 29.36 15.02
N ALA A 199 12.81 28.30 15.81
CA ALA A 199 12.26 26.97 15.57
C ALA A 199 10.72 26.97 15.63
N LEU A 200 10.12 27.66 16.63
CA LEU A 200 8.67 27.85 16.72
C LEU A 200 8.12 28.52 15.45
N LEU A 201 8.71 29.65 15.03
CA LEU A 201 8.28 30.34 13.83
C LEU A 201 8.46 29.48 12.57
N ALA A 202 9.54 28.69 12.49
CA ALA A 202 9.78 27.77 11.38
C ALA A 202 8.72 26.67 11.30
N VAL A 203 8.42 25.98 12.40
CA VAL A 203 7.39 24.92 12.45
C VAL A 203 6.00 25.50 12.17
N SER A 204 5.68 26.68 12.71
CA SER A 204 4.42 27.39 12.42
C SER A 204 4.27 27.70 10.92
N VAL A 205 5.34 28.19 10.29
CA VAL A 205 5.38 28.47 8.85
C VAL A 205 5.27 27.18 8.03
N MET A 206 6.03 26.13 8.37
CA MET A 206 6.01 24.84 7.67
C MET A 206 4.67 24.10 7.78
N MET A 207 4.01 24.16 8.94
CA MET A 207 2.69 23.56 9.10
C MET A 207 1.64 24.24 8.21
N GLN A 208 1.71 25.55 7.98
CA GLN A 208 0.79 26.22 7.03
C GLN A 208 1.22 26.06 5.56
N ALA A 209 2.52 26.21 5.26
CA ALA A 209 3.09 26.06 3.92
C ALA A 209 2.27 26.78 2.82
N GLU A 210 1.59 26.00 1.97
CA GLU A 210 0.73 26.42 0.86
C GLU A 210 -0.76 26.12 1.08
N THR A 211 -1.13 25.59 2.25
CA THR A 211 -2.53 25.23 2.56
C THR A 211 -3.30 26.38 3.23
N ASP A 212 -4.62 26.33 3.14
CA ASP A 212 -5.50 27.36 3.72
C ASP A 212 -5.81 27.10 5.20
N ASP A 213 -6.63 27.95 5.81
CA ASP A 213 -6.97 27.85 7.24
C ASP A 213 -7.62 26.49 7.61
N ALA A 214 -8.39 25.88 6.71
CA ALA A 214 -9.04 24.59 6.94
C ALA A 214 -8.05 23.43 6.73
N GLY A 215 -7.23 23.52 5.67
CA GLY A 215 -6.16 22.55 5.44
C GLY A 215 -5.11 22.52 6.55
N LEU A 216 -4.85 23.66 7.20
CA LEU A 216 -3.98 23.75 8.39
C LEU A 216 -4.57 22.95 9.57
N VAL A 217 -5.87 23.08 9.85
CA VAL A 217 -6.55 22.30 10.90
C VAL A 217 -6.46 20.80 10.58
N THR A 218 -6.86 20.38 9.38
CA THR A 218 -6.77 18.96 8.97
C THR A 218 -5.34 18.41 8.96
N ARG A 219 -4.33 19.26 8.84
CA ARG A 219 -2.92 18.87 8.95
C ARG A 219 -2.47 18.70 10.41
N MET A 220 -2.99 19.50 11.35
CA MET A 220 -2.74 19.31 12.79
C MET A 220 -3.48 18.06 13.30
N GLU A 221 -4.72 17.83 12.86
CA GLU A 221 -5.48 16.58 13.10
C GLU A 221 -4.68 15.34 12.63
N LYS A 222 -4.24 15.32 11.37
CA LYS A 222 -3.41 14.24 10.78
C LYS A 222 -2.06 14.05 11.48
N PHE A 223 -1.43 15.13 11.94
CA PHE A 223 -0.22 15.02 12.75
C PHE A 223 -0.54 14.24 14.02
N ALA A 224 -1.51 14.70 14.81
CA ALA A 224 -1.93 14.08 16.07
C ALA A 224 -2.31 12.59 15.90
N ASP A 225 -3.17 12.26 14.94
CA ASP A 225 -3.58 10.87 14.63
C ASP A 225 -2.37 9.94 14.42
N SER A 226 -1.37 10.41 13.66
CA SER A 226 -0.18 9.62 13.33
C SER A 226 0.86 9.55 14.46
N PHE A 227 0.87 10.57 15.33
CA PHE A 227 1.97 10.88 16.24
C PHE A 227 1.67 10.51 17.70
N ALA A 228 0.44 10.73 18.19
CA ALA A 228 0.08 10.64 19.61
C ALA A 228 0.49 9.30 20.26
N GLU A 229 0.23 8.17 19.58
CA GLU A 229 0.57 6.85 20.10
C GLU A 229 2.08 6.57 20.12
N THR A 230 2.84 7.07 19.15
CA THR A 230 4.21 6.57 18.90
C THR A 230 5.33 7.60 19.05
N GLY A 231 5.06 8.90 18.94
CA GLY A 231 6.11 9.94 18.91
C GLY A 231 6.83 10.01 17.56
N GLU A 232 6.24 9.41 16.53
CA GLU A 232 6.79 9.29 15.19
C GLU A 232 5.74 9.82 14.19
N TRP A 233 6.02 10.91 13.49
CA TRP A 233 5.08 11.46 12.50
C TRP A 233 5.10 10.61 11.22
N LYS A 234 4.01 9.86 11.01
CA LYS A 234 3.88 8.80 9.99
C LYS A 234 3.11 9.19 8.72
N ASP A 235 2.54 10.39 8.67
CA ASP A 235 1.96 10.94 7.44
C ASP A 235 3.09 11.40 6.49
N SER A 236 3.62 10.44 5.71
CA SER A 236 4.68 10.66 4.72
C SER A 236 4.26 11.63 3.60
N ASP A 237 2.97 11.64 3.25
CA ASP A 237 2.44 12.52 2.20
C ASP A 237 2.44 13.98 2.67
N THR A 238 1.98 14.24 3.90
CA THR A 238 2.05 15.57 4.50
C THR A 238 3.49 16.04 4.67
N LYS A 239 4.39 15.20 5.20
CA LYS A 239 5.82 15.51 5.30
C LYS A 239 6.43 15.88 3.95
N LYS A 240 6.14 15.09 2.92
CA LYS A 240 6.59 15.34 1.55
C LYS A 240 6.10 16.70 1.02
N ILE A 241 4.81 17.02 1.18
CA ILE A 241 4.26 18.31 0.74
C ILE A 241 4.95 19.48 1.46
N ILE A 242 5.26 19.35 2.75
CA ILE A 242 5.97 20.40 3.51
C ILE A 242 7.43 20.54 3.06
N SER A 243 8.12 19.43 2.80
CA SER A 243 9.51 19.45 2.29
C SER A 243 9.59 20.02 0.86
N GLU A 244 8.71 19.58 -0.05
CA GLU A 244 8.60 20.14 -1.41
C GLU A 244 8.26 21.63 -1.37
N TRP A 245 7.37 22.06 -0.46
CA TRP A 245 7.10 23.48 -0.23
C TRP A 245 8.32 24.24 0.30
N ALA A 246 9.05 23.69 1.27
CA ALA A 246 10.23 24.31 1.88
C ALA A 246 11.33 24.55 0.84
N VAL A 247 11.64 23.54 0.01
CA VAL A 247 12.58 23.65 -1.12
C VAL A 247 12.16 24.78 -2.07
N ASN A 248 10.87 24.85 -2.42
CA ASN A 248 10.35 25.91 -3.30
C ASN A 248 10.38 27.30 -2.64
N ALA A 249 10.12 27.41 -1.33
CA ALA A 249 10.14 28.65 -0.58
C ALA A 249 11.58 29.20 -0.45
N THR A 250 12.56 28.34 -0.19
CA THR A 250 14.00 28.67 -0.17
C THR A 250 14.47 29.12 -1.56
N ALA A 251 14.24 28.30 -2.60
CA ALA A 251 14.76 28.55 -3.94
C ALA A 251 14.22 29.82 -4.62
N ASN A 252 12.99 30.26 -4.29
CA ASN A 252 12.31 31.37 -4.97
C ASN A 252 12.23 32.67 -4.15
N GLY A 253 12.85 32.74 -2.96
CA GLY A 253 12.72 33.92 -2.08
C GLY A 253 11.36 34.03 -1.38
N GLY A 254 10.67 32.89 -1.20
CA GLY A 254 9.45 32.79 -0.42
C GLY A 254 9.69 33.09 1.06
N LEU A 255 10.76 32.54 1.66
CA LEU A 255 11.16 32.83 3.05
C LEU A 255 11.41 34.33 3.26
N ASP A 256 12.15 34.93 2.32
CA ASP A 256 12.44 36.36 2.25
C ASP A 256 11.16 37.22 2.16
N SER A 257 10.06 36.67 1.64
CA SER A 257 8.73 37.31 1.60
C SER A 257 7.93 37.10 2.89
N ILE A 258 8.04 35.93 3.52
CA ILE A 258 7.44 35.61 4.83
C ILE A 258 8.03 36.48 5.94
N ARG A 259 9.37 36.67 5.96
CA ARG A 259 10.03 37.63 6.86
C ARG A 259 9.42 39.03 6.73
N LYS A 260 9.27 39.53 5.49
CA LYS A 260 8.69 40.85 5.20
C LYS A 260 7.21 40.95 5.63
N ASN A 261 6.45 39.85 5.58
CA ASN A 261 5.08 39.81 6.10
C ASN A 261 5.04 40.02 7.62
N VAL A 262 5.88 39.32 8.37
CA VAL A 262 5.93 39.42 9.85
C VAL A 262 6.50 40.77 10.29
N GLU A 263 7.56 41.26 9.63
CA GLU A 263 8.12 42.60 9.85
C GLU A 263 7.09 43.71 9.57
N ALA A 264 6.27 43.56 8.53
CA ALA A 264 5.24 44.54 8.16
C ALA A 264 4.04 44.61 9.13
N TRP A 265 3.99 43.77 10.17
CA TRP A 265 2.99 43.89 11.22
C TRP A 265 3.32 44.96 12.27
N ASP A 266 4.60 45.34 12.44
CA ASP A 266 5.07 46.32 13.44
C ASP A 266 4.72 45.91 14.90
N LEU A 267 4.75 44.60 15.17
CA LEU A 267 4.34 43.98 16.45
C LEU A 267 5.49 43.49 17.34
N GLY A 268 6.69 43.29 16.80
CA GLY A 268 7.87 42.82 17.54
C GLY A 268 9.12 43.63 17.20
N ASP A 269 10.06 43.76 18.14
CA ASP A 269 11.32 44.48 17.93
C ASP A 269 12.30 43.72 17.02
N THR A 270 12.03 42.44 16.76
CA THR A 270 12.80 41.55 15.87
C THR A 270 11.90 40.46 15.30
N VAL A 271 12.35 39.81 14.24
CA VAL A 271 11.78 38.55 13.73
C VAL A 271 12.90 37.50 13.77
N PRO A 272 12.75 36.40 14.53
CA PRO A 272 13.82 35.43 14.74
C PRO A 272 14.24 34.73 13.44
N ALA A 273 15.42 34.11 13.44
CA ALA A 273 16.06 33.56 12.23
C ALA A 273 15.50 32.18 11.83
N PHE A 274 14.19 32.13 11.56
CA PHE A 274 13.45 30.90 11.26
C PHE A 274 13.90 30.21 9.97
N GLU A 275 14.46 30.97 9.02
CA GLU A 275 14.85 30.49 7.69
C GLU A 275 15.83 29.33 7.78
N LYS A 276 16.82 29.39 8.70
CA LYS A 276 17.86 28.36 8.83
C LYS A 276 17.31 26.95 9.13
N PHE A 277 16.11 26.86 9.71
CA PHE A 277 15.44 25.59 9.98
C PHE A 277 14.67 25.08 8.76
N ILE A 278 14.02 25.99 8.02
CA ILE A 278 13.30 25.63 6.79
C ILE A 278 14.28 25.32 5.65
N GLU A 279 15.43 26.00 5.61
CA GLU A 279 16.56 25.71 4.71
C GLU A 279 17.14 24.32 5.00
N ALA A 280 17.46 24.01 6.25
CA ALA A 280 17.95 22.68 6.64
C ALA A 280 16.91 21.57 6.37
N TYR A 281 15.63 21.79 6.71
CA TYR A 281 14.54 20.85 6.41
C TYR A 281 14.29 20.66 4.90
N ALA A 282 14.57 21.68 4.08
CA ALA A 282 14.53 21.59 2.63
C ALA A 282 15.72 20.80 2.05
N ASP A 283 16.92 20.95 2.63
CA ASP A 283 18.13 20.23 2.22
C ASP A 283 18.18 18.79 2.78
N GLY A 284 17.34 18.45 3.75
CA GLY A 284 17.32 17.16 4.45
C GLY A 284 18.37 17.02 5.56
N ASP A 285 18.89 18.15 6.05
CA ASP A 285 19.87 18.24 7.13
C ASP A 285 19.19 18.53 8.48
N SER A 286 19.65 17.87 9.56
CA SER A 286 19.11 18.11 10.91
C SER A 286 19.77 19.29 11.61
N VAL A 287 18.99 20.22 12.17
CA VAL A 287 19.52 21.36 12.94
C VAL A 287 19.74 20.96 14.39
N VAL A 288 20.97 21.10 14.89
CA VAL A 288 21.30 20.84 16.30
C VAL A 288 21.41 22.14 17.09
N LEU A 289 20.48 22.38 18.02
CA LEU A 289 20.54 23.49 18.98
C LEU A 289 21.46 23.16 20.14
N SER A 290 22.36 24.09 20.46
CA SER A 290 23.24 24.02 21.63
C SER A 290 22.84 25.10 22.64
N SER A 291 22.42 24.65 23.82
CA SER A 291 21.93 25.50 24.90
C SER A 291 23.01 26.49 25.36
N SER A 292 22.77 27.77 25.10
CA SER A 292 23.73 28.83 25.41
C SER A 292 23.53 29.38 26.81
N SER A 293 24.52 29.25 27.70
CA SER A 293 24.53 30.06 28.93
C SER A 293 25.94 30.49 29.37
N LYS A 294 26.13 31.81 29.35
CA LYS A 294 27.16 32.64 30.03
C LYS A 294 28.58 32.67 29.46
N ASP A 295 29.12 33.89 29.41
CA ASP A 295 30.41 34.31 28.86
C ASP A 295 31.63 33.78 29.64
N PRO A 296 32.84 33.82 29.05
CA PRO A 296 33.73 34.95 29.38
C PRO A 296 34.65 35.48 28.24
N GLU A 297 35.40 36.53 28.59
CA GLU A 297 36.31 37.35 27.75
C GLU A 297 37.53 36.63 27.10
N PRO A 298 38.18 37.26 26.08
CA PRO A 298 39.15 36.60 25.19
C PRO A 298 40.60 36.53 25.72
N ALA A 299 41.40 35.64 25.12
CA ALA A 299 42.85 35.55 25.30
C ALA A 299 43.61 35.33 23.97
N GLU A 300 44.84 35.82 23.89
CA GLU A 300 45.66 35.82 22.67
C GLU A 300 46.54 34.56 22.50
N GLY A 301 46.77 34.15 21.25
CA GLY A 301 48.15 34.20 20.73
C GLY A 301 48.95 32.90 20.51
N SER A 302 49.78 32.98 19.46
CA SER A 302 51.02 32.22 19.21
C SER A 302 50.91 30.81 18.61
N SER A 303 52.07 30.29 18.17
CA SER A 303 52.20 29.25 17.16
C SER A 303 53.42 28.33 17.34
N SER A 304 53.49 27.30 16.47
CA SER A 304 54.70 26.59 15.99
C SER A 304 55.20 25.32 16.72
N SER A 305 55.09 24.20 15.98
CA SER A 305 56.11 23.15 15.72
C SER A 305 56.80 22.35 16.85
N GLY A 306 56.75 21.01 16.74
CA GLY A 306 57.61 20.07 17.49
C GLY A 306 57.50 18.59 17.08
N ARG A 307 58.36 18.14 16.15
CA ARG A 307 58.65 16.71 15.83
C ARG A 307 59.44 16.04 16.96
N GLU A 308 59.59 14.71 17.13
CA GLU A 308 59.05 13.44 16.58
C GLU A 308 59.58 12.30 17.51
N ALA A 309 59.04 11.06 17.42
CA ALA A 309 59.77 9.76 17.49
C ALA A 309 58.96 8.55 18.05
N SER A 310 58.07 8.02 17.21
CA SER A 310 57.85 6.57 16.95
C SER A 310 58.07 5.48 18.04
N VAL A 311 57.01 4.71 18.30
CA VAL A 311 57.11 3.23 18.45
C VAL A 311 56.00 2.57 17.62
N SER A 312 56.40 1.60 16.80
CA SER A 312 55.60 0.69 15.95
C SER A 312 54.13 0.43 16.34
N SER A 313 53.21 0.79 15.43
CA SER A 313 51.87 0.16 15.27
C SER A 313 51.53 0.03 13.78
N SER A 314 50.66 -0.92 13.43
CA SER A 314 50.17 -1.13 12.06
C SER A 314 49.42 0.11 11.54
N SER A 315 49.56 0.42 10.24
CA SER A 315 48.74 1.44 9.58
C SER A 315 47.28 0.98 9.56
N GLN A 316 46.41 1.73 10.23
CA GLN A 316 44.98 1.68 9.97
C GLN A 316 44.70 2.68 8.87
N ASP A 317 44.43 2.19 7.67
CA ASP A 317 44.14 3.02 6.49
C ASP A 317 42.71 3.62 6.53
N THR A 318 42.06 3.55 7.69
CA THR A 318 40.71 4.06 7.97
C THR A 318 40.63 4.73 9.34
N THR A 319 39.72 5.68 9.48
CA THR A 319 39.15 6.09 10.78
C THR A 319 37.63 6.06 10.68
N TYR A 320 37.00 5.08 11.33
CA TYR A 320 35.54 4.97 11.41
C TYR A 320 35.03 5.59 12.72
N ASN A 321 34.02 6.45 12.63
CA ASN A 321 33.32 7.01 13.77
C ASN A 321 31.85 6.52 13.80
N ALA A 322 31.52 5.74 14.83
CA ALA A 322 30.19 5.17 15.03
C ALA A 322 29.13 6.19 15.45
N GLU A 323 29.53 7.21 16.22
CA GLU A 323 28.64 8.25 16.74
C GLU A 323 28.29 9.29 15.67
N LYS A 324 29.16 9.43 14.66
CA LYS A 324 29.01 10.35 13.53
C LYS A 324 28.67 9.67 12.21
N ASN A 325 28.39 8.37 12.20
CA ASN A 325 28.04 7.59 11.00
C ASN A 325 28.96 7.89 9.79
N THR A 326 30.28 7.92 10.01
CA THR A 326 31.27 8.34 9.02
C THR A 326 32.52 7.46 8.98
N LEU A 327 33.06 7.29 7.78
CA LEU A 327 34.32 6.64 7.47
C LEU A 327 35.26 7.64 6.80
N THR A 328 36.39 7.97 7.42
CA THR A 328 37.51 8.60 6.74
C THR A 328 38.42 7.52 6.17
N ASP A 329 38.62 7.50 4.86
CA ASP A 329 39.70 6.75 4.23
C ASP A 329 40.99 7.59 4.33
N THR A 330 42.04 7.05 4.92
CA THR A 330 43.27 7.83 5.15
C THR A 330 44.27 7.71 3.99
N ARG A 331 43.92 7.00 2.91
CA ARG A 331 44.75 6.84 1.71
C ARG A 331 44.62 8.04 0.77
N ASP A 332 43.42 8.61 0.67
CA ASP A 332 43.10 9.82 -0.11
C ASP A 332 42.59 10.99 0.77
N GLY A 333 42.13 10.71 2.00
CA GLY A 333 41.52 11.70 2.91
C GLY A 333 40.02 11.91 2.68
N GLN A 334 39.39 11.11 1.82
CA GLN A 334 37.96 11.19 1.53
C GLN A 334 37.16 10.73 2.75
N VAL A 335 36.21 11.56 3.18
CA VAL A 335 35.21 11.19 4.18
C VAL A 335 33.96 10.73 3.44
N TYR A 336 33.44 9.58 3.84
CA TYR A 336 32.21 8.95 3.37
C TYR A 336 31.23 8.85 4.54
N ARG A 337 29.93 9.00 4.31
CA ARG A 337 28.88 8.61 5.25
C ARG A 337 28.76 7.08 5.27
N THR A 338 28.23 6.56 6.36
CA THR A 338 27.97 5.13 6.55
C THR A 338 26.62 4.92 7.20
N VAL A 339 25.88 3.89 6.80
CA VAL A 339 24.55 3.62 7.34
C VAL A 339 24.42 2.19 7.85
N LYS A 340 23.70 1.98 8.97
CA LYS A 340 23.37 0.65 9.48
C LYS A 340 22.01 0.23 8.94
N ILE A 341 21.97 -0.88 8.22
CA ILE A 341 20.75 -1.46 7.66
C ILE A 341 20.69 -2.92 8.06
N GLY A 342 19.62 -3.33 8.74
CA GLY A 342 19.61 -4.56 9.53
C GLY A 342 20.76 -4.54 10.54
N ASP A 343 21.65 -5.55 10.49
CA ASP A 343 22.87 -5.60 11.30
C ASP A 343 24.17 -5.22 10.57
N GLN A 344 24.09 -4.92 9.27
CA GLN A 344 25.24 -4.53 8.46
C GLN A 344 25.49 -3.02 8.52
N VAL A 345 26.76 -2.60 8.45
CA VAL A 345 27.16 -1.19 8.33
C VAL A 345 27.84 -0.97 6.99
N TRP A 346 27.16 -0.25 6.11
CA TRP A 346 27.55 -0.01 4.72
C TRP A 346 28.10 1.41 4.52
N MET A 347 28.89 1.63 3.48
CA MET A 347 29.12 2.97 2.94
C MET A 347 27.84 3.50 2.27
N ALA A 348 27.49 4.77 2.50
CA ALA A 348 26.33 5.43 1.90
C ALA A 348 26.65 6.11 0.55
N GLU A 349 27.92 6.41 0.26
CA GLU A 349 28.40 6.76 -1.08
C GLU A 349 29.15 5.59 -1.75
N ASN A 350 29.36 5.74 -3.06
CA ASN A 350 30.27 4.89 -3.82
C ASN A 350 31.73 5.29 -3.55
N LEU A 351 32.63 4.32 -3.52
CA LEU A 351 34.07 4.52 -3.31
C LEU A 351 34.69 5.39 -4.44
N ASN A 352 35.62 6.29 -4.09
CA ASN A 352 36.17 7.30 -4.99
C ASN A 352 37.72 7.26 -5.12
N ILE A 353 38.40 6.32 -4.46
CA ILE A 353 39.88 6.23 -4.47
C ILE A 353 40.45 5.92 -5.86
N GLU A 354 41.49 6.64 -6.27
CA GLU A 354 42.16 6.49 -7.57
C GLU A 354 43.14 5.30 -7.61
N THR A 355 42.96 4.43 -8.60
CA THR A 355 43.85 3.31 -8.97
C THR A 355 44.00 3.21 -10.50
N ASP A 356 45.04 2.52 -10.97
CA ASP A 356 45.38 2.35 -12.41
C ASP A 356 44.23 1.78 -13.28
N SER A 357 43.30 1.03 -12.67
CA SER A 357 42.11 0.44 -13.33
C SER A 357 40.80 0.97 -12.72
N SER A 358 40.75 2.27 -12.47
CA SER A 358 39.55 2.99 -12.00
C SER A 358 39.31 4.26 -12.82
N TYR A 359 38.05 4.50 -13.19
CA TYR A 359 37.68 5.51 -14.17
C TYR A 359 36.57 6.41 -13.64
N CYS A 360 36.64 7.71 -13.94
CA CYS A 360 35.48 8.59 -13.86
C CYS A 360 34.54 8.31 -15.03
N TYR A 361 33.23 8.46 -14.84
CA TYR A 361 32.31 8.42 -15.98
C TYR A 361 32.63 9.55 -16.97
N ASN A 362 32.77 9.20 -18.25
CA ASN A 362 33.17 10.11 -19.34
C ASN A 362 34.45 10.93 -19.01
N ASP A 363 35.39 10.33 -18.28
CA ASP A 363 36.69 10.90 -17.88
C ASP A 363 36.59 12.27 -17.15
N SER A 364 35.44 12.61 -16.56
CA SER A 364 35.23 13.88 -15.86
C SER A 364 35.39 13.74 -14.34
N ALA A 365 36.28 14.55 -13.77
CA ALA A 365 36.46 14.65 -12.33
C ALA A 365 35.16 15.06 -11.59
N GLU A 366 34.28 15.84 -12.24
CA GLU A 366 32.97 16.22 -11.69
C GLU A 366 32.05 14.99 -11.51
N TYR A 367 32.10 14.02 -12.43
CA TYR A 367 31.35 12.78 -12.30
C TYR A 367 31.97 11.81 -11.29
N CYS A 368 33.29 11.82 -11.10
CA CYS A 368 33.91 11.15 -9.94
C CYS A 368 33.40 11.76 -8.62
N ALA A 369 33.46 13.09 -8.48
CA ALA A 369 32.99 13.78 -7.28
C ALA A 369 31.50 13.57 -7.00
N LYS A 370 30.66 13.40 -8.03
CA LYS A 370 29.21 13.15 -7.88
C LYS A 370 28.84 11.67 -7.66
N TYR A 371 29.51 10.74 -8.34
CA TYR A 371 29.05 9.33 -8.43
C TYR A 371 30.07 8.29 -7.91
N GLY A 372 31.23 8.72 -7.42
CA GLY A 372 32.37 7.84 -7.14
C GLY A 372 33.03 7.31 -8.42
N ARG A 373 33.96 6.37 -8.26
CA ARG A 373 34.71 5.76 -9.37
C ARG A 373 34.12 4.42 -9.82
N LEU A 374 34.38 4.11 -11.09
CA LEU A 374 34.03 2.85 -11.74
C LEU A 374 35.29 2.00 -11.88
N TYR A 375 35.33 0.84 -11.24
CA TYR A 375 36.49 -0.04 -11.13
C TYR A 375 36.34 -1.27 -12.03
N GLU A 376 37.42 -1.73 -12.67
CA GLU A 376 37.46 -3.13 -13.15
C GLU A 376 37.36 -4.09 -11.95
N TRP A 377 36.83 -5.30 -12.16
CA TRP A 377 36.56 -6.23 -11.06
C TRP A 377 37.84 -6.62 -10.28
N SER A 378 38.97 -6.73 -10.98
CA SER A 378 40.29 -6.95 -10.38
C SER A 378 40.68 -5.84 -9.40
N ALA A 379 40.47 -4.57 -9.77
CA ALA A 379 40.73 -3.43 -8.89
C ALA A 379 39.70 -3.35 -7.75
N ALA A 380 38.43 -3.70 -8.02
CA ALA A 380 37.35 -3.66 -7.03
C ALA A 380 37.62 -4.58 -5.81
N MET A 381 38.26 -5.74 -6.02
CA MET A 381 38.62 -6.68 -4.95
C MET A 381 39.54 -6.07 -3.89
N ASP A 382 40.49 -5.22 -4.31
CA ASP A 382 41.50 -4.60 -3.45
C ASP A 382 41.19 -3.12 -3.12
N ALA A 383 40.07 -2.56 -3.63
CA ALA A 383 39.79 -1.13 -3.53
C ALA A 383 39.36 -0.69 -2.12
N CYS A 384 38.59 -1.51 -1.39
CA CYS A 384 38.07 -1.16 -0.07
C CYS A 384 39.17 -0.98 0.99
N PRO A 385 39.07 0.01 1.90
CA PRO A 385 40.13 0.31 2.87
C PRO A 385 40.10 -0.64 4.08
N SER A 386 41.20 -0.71 4.85
CA SER A 386 41.35 -1.68 5.95
C SER A 386 40.20 -1.68 6.96
N GLY A 387 39.65 -2.87 7.24
CA GLY A 387 38.46 -3.06 8.09
C GLY A 387 37.12 -2.98 7.34
N TRP A 388 37.17 -2.79 6.02
CA TRP A 388 36.05 -2.83 5.09
C TRP A 388 36.42 -3.72 3.89
N HIS A 389 35.42 -4.24 3.18
CA HIS A 389 35.64 -5.14 2.04
C HIS A 389 34.58 -4.97 0.95
N LEU A 390 34.86 -5.52 -0.23
CA LEU A 390 33.90 -5.68 -1.32
C LEU A 390 32.92 -6.81 -0.95
N PRO A 391 31.61 -6.52 -0.74
CA PRO A 391 30.68 -7.52 -0.22
C PRO A 391 30.41 -8.66 -1.20
N ASP A 392 30.12 -9.85 -0.65
CA ASP A 392 29.59 -10.98 -1.41
C ASP A 392 28.07 -10.84 -1.67
N THR A 393 27.45 -11.81 -2.36
CA THR A 393 26.03 -11.65 -2.72
C THR A 393 25.05 -12.15 -1.66
N ALA A 394 25.50 -12.88 -0.64
CA ALA A 394 24.71 -13.16 0.56
C ALA A 394 24.70 -11.93 1.49
N GLU A 395 25.80 -11.19 1.53
CA GLU A 395 25.89 -9.89 2.20
C GLU A 395 24.99 -8.86 1.53
N TRP A 396 25.01 -8.73 0.19
CA TRP A 396 24.00 -7.93 -0.52
C TRP A 396 22.57 -8.44 -0.33
N ARG A 397 22.32 -9.76 -0.24
CA ARG A 397 20.97 -10.29 0.05
C ARG A 397 20.46 -9.88 1.43
N THR A 398 21.33 -9.91 2.44
CA THR A 398 21.03 -9.47 3.82
C THR A 398 20.56 -8.00 3.85
N LEU A 399 21.19 -7.13 3.06
CA LEU A 399 20.75 -5.75 2.87
C LEU A 399 19.36 -5.68 2.24
N LEU A 400 19.12 -6.44 1.16
CA LEU A 400 17.85 -6.41 0.43
C LEU A 400 16.67 -6.93 1.27
N ASP A 401 16.88 -7.98 2.07
CA ASP A 401 15.88 -8.47 3.03
C ASP A 401 15.54 -7.40 4.07
N ALA A 402 16.54 -6.70 4.60
CA ALA A 402 16.37 -5.66 5.63
C ALA A 402 15.62 -4.41 5.15
N VAL A 403 15.47 -4.21 3.83
CA VAL A 403 14.69 -3.11 3.22
C VAL A 403 13.41 -3.58 2.52
N GLY A 404 12.93 -4.79 2.84
CA GLY A 404 11.65 -5.31 2.35
C GLY A 404 11.68 -6.08 1.03
N GLY A 405 12.87 -6.46 0.54
CA GLY A 405 13.06 -7.41 -0.54
C GLY A 405 13.24 -6.81 -1.95
N ASP A 406 13.83 -7.61 -2.84
CA ASP A 406 14.30 -7.24 -4.19
C ASP A 406 13.31 -6.41 -5.02
N SER A 407 12.00 -6.59 -4.85
CA SER A 407 10.91 -5.97 -5.63
C SER A 407 10.65 -4.50 -5.30
N ILE A 408 10.96 -4.07 -4.08
CA ILE A 408 10.81 -2.68 -3.61
C ILE A 408 12.13 -2.05 -3.17
N ALA A 409 13.15 -2.86 -2.87
CA ALA A 409 14.49 -2.41 -2.48
C ALA A 409 15.13 -1.45 -3.49
N GLY A 410 14.70 -1.45 -4.76
CA GLY A 410 15.14 -0.45 -5.73
C GLY A 410 14.60 0.93 -5.38
N THR A 411 13.32 1.03 -4.99
CA THR A 411 12.76 2.28 -4.43
C THR A 411 13.47 2.65 -3.12
N MET A 412 13.61 1.71 -2.19
CA MET A 412 14.09 2.01 -0.83
C MET A 412 15.59 2.34 -0.74
N LEU A 413 16.40 1.95 -1.73
CA LEU A 413 17.86 2.17 -1.75
C LEU A 413 18.34 3.21 -2.78
N LYS A 414 17.51 3.54 -3.79
CA LYS A 414 17.89 4.57 -4.78
C LYS A 414 17.81 5.96 -4.18
N SER A 415 18.73 6.83 -4.60
CA SER A 415 18.67 8.25 -4.27
C SER A 415 17.35 8.90 -4.71
N THR A 416 16.88 9.86 -3.92
CA THR A 416 15.66 10.66 -4.16
C THR A 416 15.71 11.52 -5.42
N SER A 417 16.90 11.71 -6.00
CA SER A 417 17.11 12.46 -7.23
C SER A 417 18.19 11.84 -8.13
N GLY A 418 18.21 12.30 -9.39
CA GLY A 418 19.24 11.98 -10.38
C GLY A 418 18.90 10.83 -11.34
N TRP A 419 17.80 10.10 -11.12
CA TRP A 419 17.31 9.06 -12.02
C TRP A 419 16.37 9.62 -13.08
N ASN A 420 16.47 9.06 -14.29
CA ASN A 420 15.63 9.38 -15.44
C ASN A 420 14.26 8.68 -15.34
N SER A 421 13.31 9.11 -16.18
CA SER A 421 11.99 8.46 -16.32
C SER A 421 11.23 8.33 -15.00
N ASP A 422 11.33 9.35 -14.15
CA ASP A 422 10.78 9.45 -12.79
C ASP A 422 11.21 8.31 -11.85
N GLY A 423 12.25 7.57 -12.22
CA GLY A 423 12.72 6.36 -11.54
C GLY A 423 13.61 6.60 -10.34
N ASN A 424 13.41 7.70 -9.61
CA ASN A 424 14.10 7.96 -8.34
C ASN A 424 13.68 6.93 -7.27
N GLY A 425 14.46 6.81 -6.21
CA GLY A 425 14.02 6.12 -5.00
C GLY A 425 13.39 7.07 -4.00
N THR A 426 13.10 6.53 -2.82
CA THR A 426 12.73 7.28 -1.61
C THR A 426 13.89 7.38 -0.62
N ASP A 427 14.90 6.51 -0.75
CA ASP A 427 16.11 6.42 0.09
C ASP A 427 15.83 6.28 1.60
N ASP A 428 14.74 5.59 1.97
CA ASP A 428 14.27 5.33 3.35
C ASP A 428 15.39 4.87 4.32
N PHE A 429 16.42 4.22 3.78
CA PHE A 429 17.53 3.64 4.53
C PHE A 429 18.86 4.39 4.36
N GLY A 430 18.85 5.61 3.80
CA GLY A 430 20.03 6.49 3.67
C GLY A 430 21.20 5.86 2.92
N PHE A 431 20.91 4.97 1.96
CA PHE A 431 21.89 4.18 1.23
C PHE A 431 22.27 4.84 -0.11
N THR A 432 21.46 5.75 -0.64
CA THR A 432 21.82 6.71 -1.69
C THR A 432 22.48 6.08 -2.92
N VAL A 433 21.81 5.09 -3.56
CA VAL A 433 22.26 4.61 -4.88
C VAL A 433 21.95 5.66 -5.95
N LEU A 434 22.98 6.39 -6.35
CA LEU A 434 22.99 7.26 -7.53
C LEU A 434 23.18 6.44 -8.82
N PRO A 435 22.60 6.86 -9.96
CA PRO A 435 22.68 6.13 -11.23
C PRO A 435 24.00 6.40 -11.96
N ALA A 436 25.08 5.87 -11.39
CA ALA A 436 26.46 5.99 -11.89
C ALA A 436 26.72 5.22 -13.20
N GLY A 437 25.77 4.40 -13.67
CA GLY A 437 25.89 3.59 -14.87
C GLY A 437 26.99 2.54 -14.77
N GLY A 438 27.93 2.59 -15.72
CA GLY A 438 29.08 1.69 -15.85
C GLY A 438 29.93 2.10 -17.06
N TRP A 439 31.17 1.59 -17.14
CA TRP A 439 32.17 1.95 -18.15
C TRP A 439 32.52 0.75 -19.04
N GLY A 440 32.67 0.96 -20.35
CA GLY A 440 33.04 -0.09 -21.31
C GLY A 440 31.87 -0.85 -21.98
N SER A 441 30.63 -0.67 -21.50
CA SER A 441 29.41 -1.04 -22.24
C SER A 441 28.52 0.20 -22.43
N LYS A 442 27.36 0.08 -23.11
CA LYS A 442 26.52 1.25 -23.43
C LYS A 442 26.21 2.07 -22.17
N ASN A 443 26.38 3.39 -22.25
CA ASN A 443 26.24 4.29 -21.11
C ASN A 443 24.78 4.35 -20.63
N PHE A 444 24.58 4.22 -19.31
CA PHE A 444 23.28 4.27 -18.64
C PHE A 444 23.28 5.23 -17.43
N VAL A 445 24.05 6.32 -17.47
CA VAL A 445 24.01 7.32 -16.39
C VAL A 445 22.65 8.01 -16.38
N GLY A 446 22.03 8.06 -15.20
CA GLY A 446 20.60 8.41 -15.03
C GLY A 446 19.65 7.22 -15.18
N GLU A 447 20.04 6.12 -15.84
CA GLU A 447 19.14 4.99 -16.13
C GLU A 447 19.44 3.72 -15.30
N ALA A 448 20.69 3.57 -14.84
CA ALA A 448 21.14 2.40 -14.08
C ALA A 448 22.24 2.71 -13.06
N ALA A 449 22.36 1.85 -12.05
CA ALA A 449 23.53 1.73 -11.19
C ALA A 449 23.99 0.27 -11.18
N VAL A 450 25.31 0.04 -11.23
CA VAL A 450 25.90 -1.30 -11.23
C VAL A 450 27.00 -1.36 -10.18
N PHE A 451 26.86 -2.29 -9.24
CA PHE A 451 27.85 -2.58 -8.20
C PHE A 451 28.57 -3.91 -8.46
N TRP A 452 29.87 -3.96 -8.18
CA TRP A 452 30.58 -5.23 -8.09
C TRP A 452 30.27 -5.97 -6.79
N THR A 453 30.41 -7.31 -6.84
CA THR A 453 30.51 -8.18 -5.65
C THR A 453 31.79 -9.00 -5.73
N SER A 454 32.22 -9.57 -4.61
CA SER A 454 33.45 -10.38 -4.55
C SER A 454 33.35 -11.77 -5.20
N GLU A 455 32.16 -12.18 -5.68
CA GLU A 455 31.94 -13.47 -6.36
C GLU A 455 32.27 -13.42 -7.87
N TRP A 456 33.08 -14.36 -8.34
CA TRP A 456 33.21 -14.64 -9.77
C TRP A 456 32.05 -15.52 -10.30
N TYR A 457 31.80 -15.48 -11.61
CA TYR A 457 30.74 -16.27 -12.25
C TYR A 457 31.30 -17.61 -12.75
N GLU A 458 30.95 -18.72 -12.09
CA GLU A 458 31.49 -20.07 -12.40
C GLU A 458 31.24 -20.56 -13.84
N GLY A 459 30.32 -19.94 -14.58
CA GLY A 459 30.05 -20.32 -15.98
C GLY A 459 31.02 -19.74 -17.01
N TYR A 460 31.78 -18.67 -16.68
CA TYR A 460 32.74 -18.02 -17.58
C TYR A 460 33.84 -17.30 -16.77
N ASP A 461 35.11 -17.71 -16.94
CA ASP A 461 36.25 -17.18 -16.16
C ASP A 461 36.40 -15.64 -16.22
N ASP A 462 36.05 -15.02 -17.37
CA ASP A 462 36.10 -13.57 -17.60
C ASP A 462 34.93 -12.78 -16.95
N TYR A 463 34.05 -13.41 -16.15
CA TYR A 463 32.84 -12.77 -15.61
C TYR A 463 32.75 -12.84 -14.08
N ALA A 464 32.09 -11.84 -13.51
CA ALA A 464 31.80 -11.73 -12.07
C ALA A 464 30.35 -11.31 -11.82
N TYR A 465 29.85 -11.56 -10.61
CA TYR A 465 28.53 -11.12 -10.20
C TYR A 465 28.53 -9.64 -9.79
N GLY A 466 27.40 -8.98 -10.02
CA GLY A 466 27.17 -7.60 -9.64
C GLY A 466 25.68 -7.32 -9.43
N ILE A 467 25.39 -6.35 -8.57
CA ILE A 467 24.03 -5.91 -8.25
C ILE A 467 23.66 -4.75 -9.18
N LYS A 468 22.47 -4.81 -9.76
CA LYS A 468 22.01 -3.87 -10.79
C LYS A 468 20.67 -3.27 -10.39
N LEU A 469 20.61 -1.94 -10.38
CA LEU A 469 19.40 -1.14 -10.16
C LEU A 469 19.11 -0.36 -11.45
N TYR A 470 17.83 -0.17 -11.76
CA TYR A 470 17.34 0.55 -12.92
C TYR A 470 16.30 1.59 -12.49
N THR A 471 15.69 2.32 -13.43
CA THR A 471 14.62 3.29 -13.13
C THR A 471 13.39 2.65 -12.46
N ASP A 472 13.15 1.35 -12.63
CA ASP A 472 12.09 0.62 -11.90
C ASP A 472 12.44 0.31 -10.43
N THR A 473 11.50 -0.29 -9.70
CA THR A 473 11.58 -0.53 -8.24
C THR A 473 12.48 -1.71 -7.85
N ILE A 474 13.09 -2.43 -8.81
CA ILE A 474 13.58 -3.80 -8.60
C ILE A 474 15.11 -3.87 -8.63
N VAL A 475 15.71 -4.37 -7.55
CA VAL A 475 17.14 -4.73 -7.50
C VAL A 475 17.36 -6.11 -8.10
N ARG A 476 18.45 -6.29 -8.86
CA ARG A 476 18.72 -7.53 -9.61
C ARG A 476 20.16 -8.00 -9.44
N LYS A 477 20.38 -9.22 -8.92
CA LYS A 477 21.67 -9.92 -9.08
C LYS A 477 21.83 -10.31 -10.55
N GLY A 478 22.94 -9.89 -11.17
CA GLY A 478 23.33 -10.28 -12.51
C GLY A 478 24.84 -10.54 -12.60
N TYR A 479 25.33 -10.82 -13.80
CA TYR A 479 26.77 -10.92 -14.07
C TYR A 479 27.21 -9.90 -15.12
N SER A 480 28.50 -9.59 -15.13
CA SER A 480 29.18 -8.66 -16.04
C SER A 480 30.60 -9.14 -16.32
N ASN A 481 31.17 -8.75 -17.45
CA ASN A 481 32.56 -9.07 -17.79
C ASN A 481 33.52 -8.27 -16.90
N LYS A 482 34.59 -8.89 -16.40
CA LYS A 482 35.50 -8.33 -15.39
C LYS A 482 36.24 -7.06 -15.83
N TYR A 483 36.37 -6.83 -17.14
CA TYR A 483 37.02 -5.65 -17.74
C TYR A 483 36.06 -4.45 -17.96
N ILE A 484 34.83 -4.48 -17.41
CA ILE A 484 33.95 -3.30 -17.37
C ILE A 484 34.15 -2.54 -16.05
N GLY A 485 34.01 -1.22 -16.08
CA GLY A 485 33.99 -0.42 -14.85
C GLY A 485 32.60 -0.45 -14.20
N SER A 486 32.52 -0.85 -12.93
CA SER A 486 31.31 -0.76 -12.11
C SER A 486 31.61 -0.11 -10.76
N SER A 487 30.61 0.44 -10.08
CA SER A 487 30.78 1.08 -8.77
C SER A 487 31.19 0.07 -7.69
N VAL A 488 31.96 0.56 -6.71
CA VAL A 488 32.30 -0.17 -5.49
C VAL A 488 31.66 0.53 -4.30
N ARG A 489 31.15 -0.26 -3.36
CA ARG A 489 30.53 0.19 -2.11
C ARG A 489 30.84 -0.84 -1.04
N CYS A 490 31.60 -0.43 -0.03
CA CYS A 490 32.19 -1.37 0.91
C CYS A 490 31.27 -1.66 2.08
N LEU A 491 31.36 -2.89 2.59
CA LEU A 491 30.73 -3.34 3.83
C LEU A 491 31.79 -3.39 4.94
N LYS A 492 31.41 -3.00 6.17
CA LYS A 492 32.30 -3.01 7.33
C LYS A 492 32.52 -4.43 7.85
N GLY A 493 33.78 -4.85 7.91
CA GLY A 493 34.18 -6.18 8.39
C GLY A 493 35.44 -6.68 7.69
N GLU A 494 35.96 -7.82 8.14
CA GLU A 494 36.98 -8.56 7.38
C GLU A 494 36.28 -9.41 6.30
N SER A 495 36.82 -9.42 5.08
CA SER A 495 36.25 -10.18 3.96
C SER A 495 36.23 -11.69 4.25
N PRO A 496 35.18 -12.44 3.87
CA PRO A 496 35.12 -13.90 3.99
C PRO A 496 36.01 -14.63 2.95
N VAL A 497 37.33 -14.39 2.99
CA VAL A 497 38.29 -14.89 1.98
C VAL A 497 38.43 -16.41 2.01
N ALA A 498 38.28 -17.03 0.84
CA ALA A 498 38.24 -18.48 0.69
C ALA A 498 39.59 -19.19 0.89
N GLY A 499 39.80 -19.72 2.11
CA GLY A 499 40.27 -21.10 2.27
C GLY A 499 41.71 -21.36 2.73
N SER A 500 41.83 -21.92 3.95
CA SER A 500 42.82 -22.96 4.26
C SER A 500 42.37 -23.83 5.45
N SER A 501 42.91 -25.04 5.54
CA SER A 501 42.48 -26.08 6.49
C SER A 501 43.04 -25.93 7.90
N GLY A 502 42.20 -25.99 8.94
CA GLY A 502 42.63 -26.14 10.34
C GLY A 502 41.47 -26.51 11.27
N SER A 503 41.47 -27.72 11.84
CA SER A 503 40.34 -28.26 12.61
C SER A 503 40.54 -28.20 14.12
N LEU A 504 39.45 -27.97 14.88
CA LEU A 504 39.04 -28.64 16.15
C LEU A 504 37.95 -27.78 16.84
N ALA A 505 36.80 -28.28 17.31
CA ALA A 505 36.19 -29.60 17.19
C ALA A 505 34.65 -29.49 17.25
N LYS A 506 33.93 -30.48 16.71
CA LYS A 506 32.47 -30.46 16.49
C LYS A 506 31.66 -30.71 17.77
N SER A 507 30.50 -30.04 17.87
CA SER A 507 29.23 -30.75 18.12
C SER A 507 28.47 -30.88 16.80
N SER A 508 28.04 -32.10 16.45
CA SER A 508 27.17 -32.38 15.30
C SER A 508 25.72 -31.95 15.62
N SER A 509 24.86 -31.61 14.64
CA SER A 509 24.78 -32.17 13.28
C SER A 509 24.40 -31.16 12.18
N SER A 510 24.91 -31.41 10.97
CA SER A 510 24.52 -30.75 9.72
C SER A 510 23.15 -31.21 9.21
N TYR A 511 22.37 -30.32 8.58
CA TYR A 511 22.17 -30.33 7.12
C TYR A 511 21.21 -29.22 6.65
N SER A 512 21.74 -28.31 5.80
CA SER A 512 21.03 -27.51 4.79
C SER A 512 19.73 -26.77 5.18
N ASP A 513 19.80 -25.44 5.09
CA ASP A 513 18.65 -24.53 5.10
C ASP A 513 17.72 -24.73 3.89
N GLY A 514 18.22 -25.42 2.84
CA GLY A 514 17.50 -25.81 1.64
C GLY A 514 16.50 -26.97 1.76
N TRP A 515 15.97 -27.43 0.63
CA TRP A 515 15.09 -28.60 0.65
C TRP A 515 15.87 -29.89 0.95
N SER A 516 15.63 -30.47 2.13
CA SER A 516 16.25 -31.72 2.57
C SER A 516 15.24 -32.66 3.19
N TRP A 517 15.39 -33.94 2.86
CA TRP A 517 14.55 -35.04 3.36
C TRP A 517 14.95 -35.51 4.77
N ASP A 518 16.10 -35.04 5.27
CA ASP A 518 16.59 -35.35 6.62
C ASP A 518 16.17 -34.28 7.66
N VAL A 519 15.62 -33.14 7.20
CA VAL A 519 15.11 -32.06 8.05
C VAL A 519 13.63 -32.32 8.39
N PRO A 520 13.24 -32.44 9.69
CA PRO A 520 11.85 -32.71 10.06
C PRO A 520 10.91 -31.54 9.75
N LYS A 521 9.68 -31.82 9.30
CA LYS A 521 8.65 -30.80 9.02
C LYS A 521 8.34 -29.91 10.23
N GLU A 522 8.52 -30.44 11.44
CA GLU A 522 8.30 -29.75 12.71
C GLU A 522 9.27 -28.58 12.90
N THR A 523 10.42 -28.59 12.20
CA THR A 523 11.41 -27.49 12.17
C THR A 523 11.12 -26.46 11.06
N ARG A 524 10.08 -26.67 10.25
CA ARG A 524 9.64 -25.79 9.16
C ARG A 524 8.39 -24.96 9.51
N LEU A 525 7.83 -25.18 10.69
CA LEU A 525 6.71 -24.41 11.24
C LEU A 525 7.22 -23.09 11.83
N ASN A 526 6.48 -22.00 11.66
CA ASN A 526 6.83 -20.69 12.22
C ASN A 526 6.78 -20.71 13.76
N PRO A 527 7.91 -20.51 14.48
CA PRO A 527 7.94 -20.61 15.95
C PRO A 527 7.11 -19.52 16.64
N ASN A 528 6.76 -18.44 15.94
CA ASN A 528 5.94 -17.34 16.47
C ASN A 528 4.44 -17.66 16.38
N ILE A 529 4.02 -18.68 15.62
CA ILE A 529 2.61 -19.04 15.45
C ILE A 529 2.18 -20.15 16.41
N LYS A 530 1.04 -19.94 17.07
CA LYS A 530 0.43 -20.92 17.98
C LYS A 530 -0.39 -21.97 17.22
N TYR A 531 0.25 -23.10 16.89
CA TYR A 531 -0.42 -24.22 16.24
C TYR A 531 -1.23 -25.11 17.20
N ASP A 532 -2.54 -25.15 16.98
CA ASP A 532 -3.43 -26.20 17.49
C ASP A 532 -3.11 -27.57 16.86
N SER A 533 -3.84 -28.62 17.23
CA SER A 533 -3.58 -29.97 16.71
C SER A 533 -4.84 -30.80 16.58
N MET A 534 -4.95 -31.55 15.49
CA MET A 534 -6.02 -32.52 15.24
C MET A 534 -5.47 -33.96 15.22
N ILE A 535 -6.36 -34.94 15.39
CA ILE A 535 -6.03 -36.36 15.26
C ILE A 535 -6.91 -36.96 14.15
N ASP A 536 -6.30 -37.57 13.12
CA ASP A 536 -7.07 -38.32 12.13
C ASP A 536 -7.63 -39.60 12.81
N PRO A 537 -8.96 -39.77 12.90
CA PRO A 537 -9.55 -40.90 13.62
C PRO A 537 -9.28 -42.25 12.92
N ARG A 538 -8.84 -42.24 11.65
CA ARG A 538 -8.68 -43.41 10.80
C ARG A 538 -7.34 -44.10 11.01
N ASP A 539 -6.23 -43.35 11.07
CA ASP A 539 -4.87 -43.89 11.28
C ASP A 539 -4.17 -43.40 12.58
N LYS A 540 -4.83 -42.54 13.36
CA LYS A 540 -4.35 -41.94 14.63
C LYS A 540 -3.12 -41.04 14.50
N LYS A 541 -2.79 -40.56 13.30
CA LYS A 541 -1.78 -39.50 13.14
C LYS A 541 -2.29 -38.17 13.70
N VAL A 542 -1.38 -37.44 14.33
CA VAL A 542 -1.60 -36.07 14.79
C VAL A 542 -1.05 -35.12 13.72
N TYR A 543 -1.79 -34.05 13.43
CA TYR A 543 -1.40 -33.01 12.47
C TYR A 543 -1.57 -31.63 13.12
N LYS A 544 -0.63 -30.71 12.88
CA LYS A 544 -0.78 -29.29 13.21
C LYS A 544 -1.83 -28.60 12.32
N VAL A 545 -2.56 -27.69 12.93
CA VAL A 545 -3.62 -26.88 12.30
C VAL A 545 -3.51 -25.44 12.80
N VAL A 546 -4.01 -24.50 12.01
CA VAL A 546 -3.96 -23.05 12.29
C VAL A 546 -5.29 -22.39 11.92
N LYS A 547 -5.69 -21.36 12.67
CA LYS A 547 -6.76 -20.45 12.23
C LYS A 547 -6.10 -19.30 11.47
N ILE A 548 -6.55 -19.07 10.24
CA ILE A 548 -6.21 -17.89 9.47
C ILE A 548 -7.40 -16.93 9.62
N ASP A 549 -7.12 -15.77 10.20
CA ASP A 549 -8.03 -14.64 10.43
C ASP A 549 -7.45 -13.42 9.72
N VAL A 550 -8.29 -12.69 9.00
CA VAL A 550 -7.98 -11.38 8.42
C VAL A 550 -9.22 -10.51 8.60
N GLU A 551 -9.15 -9.54 9.50
CA GLU A 551 -10.33 -8.80 9.99
C GLU A 551 -10.87 -7.82 8.93
N ASP A 552 -9.98 -7.08 8.25
CA ASP A 552 -10.35 -6.12 7.19
C ASP A 552 -11.05 -6.78 5.99
N GLU A 553 -10.67 -8.02 5.66
CA GLU A 553 -11.21 -8.83 4.56
C GLU A 553 -12.34 -9.78 5.02
N ASN A 554 -12.76 -9.71 6.29
CA ASN A 554 -13.80 -10.55 6.91
C ASN A 554 -13.60 -12.06 6.64
N TYR A 555 -12.34 -12.52 6.65
CA TYR A 555 -11.97 -13.90 6.35
C TYR A 555 -11.53 -14.65 7.61
N SER A 556 -12.15 -15.80 7.88
CA SER A 556 -11.87 -16.61 9.08
C SER A 556 -12.04 -18.11 8.79
N GLN A 557 -10.95 -18.85 8.61
CA GLN A 557 -10.98 -20.31 8.35
C GLN A 557 -9.88 -21.08 9.08
N VAL A 558 -10.12 -22.37 9.37
CA VAL A 558 -9.13 -23.24 10.03
C VAL A 558 -8.58 -24.26 9.03
N TRP A 559 -7.27 -24.21 8.82
CA TRP A 559 -6.54 -25.00 7.83
C TRP A 559 -5.60 -26.02 8.49
N MET A 560 -5.35 -27.14 7.82
CA MET A 560 -4.17 -27.96 8.13
C MET A 560 -2.91 -27.16 7.83
N ALA A 561 -1.97 -27.10 8.80
CA ALA A 561 -0.62 -26.57 8.60
C ALA A 561 0.33 -27.63 8.00
N GLU A 562 -0.08 -28.90 7.99
CA GLU A 562 0.66 -30.01 7.44
C GLU A 562 -0.03 -30.63 6.22
N ASN A 563 0.76 -31.20 5.31
CA ASN A 563 0.24 -32.01 4.21
C ASN A 563 -0.23 -33.39 4.73
N LEU A 564 -1.41 -33.85 4.28
CA LEU A 564 -2.01 -35.12 4.70
C LEU A 564 -1.12 -36.33 4.36
N ASN A 565 -1.11 -37.35 5.22
CA ASN A 565 -0.34 -38.60 5.03
C ASN A 565 -1.17 -39.87 5.34
N TYR A 566 -2.48 -39.83 5.17
CA TYR A 566 -3.35 -41.01 5.33
C TYR A 566 -3.14 -42.01 4.16
N ALA A 567 -3.07 -43.31 4.46
CA ALA A 567 -2.54 -44.31 3.53
C ALA A 567 -3.28 -45.67 3.49
N ASP A 568 -4.36 -45.87 4.26
CA ASP A 568 -5.02 -47.18 4.37
C ASP A 568 -5.88 -47.50 3.12
N SER A 569 -5.24 -48.11 2.13
CA SER A 569 -5.90 -48.56 0.90
C SER A 569 -6.84 -49.76 1.06
N ASN A 570 -6.94 -50.37 2.24
CA ASN A 570 -7.96 -51.38 2.52
C ASN A 570 -9.27 -50.70 2.96
N ARG A 571 -9.18 -49.65 3.78
CA ARG A 571 -10.33 -48.84 4.21
C ARG A 571 -10.79 -47.85 3.16
N THR A 572 -9.88 -47.30 2.35
CA THR A 572 -10.16 -46.29 1.33
C THR A 572 -9.63 -46.77 -0.03
N PRO A 573 -10.43 -47.52 -0.81
CA PRO A 573 -9.92 -48.24 -1.98
C PRO A 573 -9.37 -47.37 -3.11
N SER A 574 -9.79 -46.10 -3.23
CA SER A 574 -9.20 -45.15 -4.21
C SER A 574 -7.70 -44.92 -4.04
N LEU A 575 -7.12 -45.24 -2.87
CA LEU A 575 -5.68 -45.17 -2.66
C LEU A 575 -4.90 -46.26 -3.42
N LYS A 576 -5.54 -47.34 -3.89
CA LYS A 576 -4.85 -48.49 -4.52
C LYS A 576 -4.20 -48.10 -5.85
N GLY A 577 -2.88 -47.87 -5.82
CA GLY A 577 -2.11 -47.37 -6.96
C GLY A 577 -2.29 -45.87 -7.25
N GLY A 578 -3.02 -45.14 -6.40
CA GLY A 578 -3.30 -43.71 -6.51
C GLY A 578 -2.62 -42.85 -5.44
N ASN A 579 -1.65 -43.38 -4.69
CA ASN A 579 -0.90 -42.64 -3.68
C ASN A 579 0.58 -43.04 -3.67
N TRP A 580 1.46 -42.10 -3.31
CA TRP A 580 2.91 -42.29 -3.31
C TRP A 580 3.60 -41.49 -2.20
N CYS A 581 4.74 -42.00 -1.74
CA CYS A 581 5.78 -41.21 -1.06
C CYS A 581 6.87 -40.83 -2.07
N TYR A 582 7.65 -39.77 -1.80
CA TYR A 582 8.76 -39.40 -2.67
C TYR A 582 9.74 -40.57 -2.84
N GLN A 583 9.98 -40.99 -4.09
CA GLN A 583 10.77 -42.18 -4.46
C GLN A 583 10.31 -43.50 -3.78
N GLY A 584 9.10 -43.56 -3.22
CA GLY A 584 8.58 -44.71 -2.48
C GLY A 584 9.05 -44.84 -1.03
N ASP A 585 9.74 -43.82 -0.47
CA ASP A 585 10.28 -43.88 0.89
C ASP A 585 9.27 -43.35 1.94
N GLU A 586 8.79 -44.25 2.80
CA GLU A 586 7.89 -43.93 3.92
C GLU A 586 8.48 -42.92 4.93
N LYS A 587 9.82 -42.79 5.04
CA LYS A 587 10.43 -41.72 5.85
C LYS A 587 10.11 -40.35 5.27
N LYS A 588 10.21 -40.21 3.95
CA LYS A 588 9.99 -38.96 3.22
C LYS A 588 8.53 -38.51 3.33
N CYS A 589 7.60 -39.46 3.30
CA CYS A 589 6.18 -39.22 3.62
C CYS A 589 5.92 -38.60 5.01
N LYS A 590 6.84 -38.76 5.99
CA LYS A 590 6.70 -38.11 7.30
C LYS A 590 7.04 -36.61 7.26
N VAL A 591 7.85 -36.19 6.30
CA VAL A 591 8.25 -34.79 6.07
C VAL A 591 7.28 -34.11 5.11
N SER A 592 7.12 -34.62 3.88
CA SER A 592 6.33 -33.98 2.81
C SER A 592 4.81 -34.12 2.95
N GLY A 593 4.33 -34.97 3.86
CA GLY A 593 3.05 -35.65 3.66
C GLY A 593 3.11 -36.59 2.44
N ARG A 594 1.94 -36.99 1.94
CA ARG A 594 1.79 -37.99 0.87
C ARG A 594 1.20 -37.36 -0.39
N TYR A 595 1.60 -37.90 -1.54
CA TYR A 595 1.10 -37.48 -2.85
C TYR A 595 -0.07 -38.38 -3.25
N TYR A 596 -1.16 -37.78 -3.73
CA TYR A 596 -2.38 -38.45 -4.14
C TYR A 596 -2.68 -38.14 -5.61
N SER A 597 -3.23 -39.09 -6.37
CA SER A 597 -3.91 -38.78 -7.63
C SER A 597 -5.18 -37.97 -7.35
N TRP A 598 -5.73 -37.26 -8.33
CA TRP A 598 -6.98 -36.51 -8.10
C TRP A 598 -8.13 -37.45 -7.72
N ALA A 599 -8.20 -38.63 -8.35
CA ALA A 599 -9.15 -39.69 -8.01
C ALA A 599 -8.99 -40.25 -6.58
N ALA A 600 -7.76 -40.26 -6.06
CA ALA A 600 -7.48 -40.59 -4.67
C ALA A 600 -7.83 -39.43 -3.71
N ALA A 601 -7.59 -38.19 -4.11
CA ALA A 601 -7.86 -36.99 -3.31
C ALA A 601 -9.37 -36.76 -3.09
N ILE A 602 -10.21 -37.01 -4.10
CA ILE A 602 -11.68 -36.90 -3.98
C ILE A 602 -12.37 -38.16 -3.43
N ASP A 603 -11.60 -39.22 -3.13
CA ASP A 603 -12.09 -40.60 -2.89
C ASP A 603 -13.15 -41.05 -3.92
N SER A 604 -12.73 -41.18 -5.18
CA SER A 604 -13.65 -41.53 -6.28
C SER A 604 -14.36 -42.87 -6.14
N VAL A 605 -13.88 -43.79 -5.31
CA VAL A 605 -14.57 -45.06 -5.01
C VAL A 605 -15.66 -44.84 -3.97
N ALA A 606 -15.49 -43.93 -3.00
CA ALA A 606 -16.61 -43.49 -2.17
C ALA A 606 -17.69 -42.83 -3.03
N LEU A 607 -17.31 -41.89 -3.92
CA LEU A 607 -18.25 -41.23 -4.84
C LEU A 607 -18.95 -42.21 -5.80
N ALA A 608 -18.26 -43.23 -6.32
CA ALA A 608 -18.86 -44.24 -7.19
C ALA A 608 -19.78 -45.25 -6.45
N ASN A 609 -19.75 -45.27 -5.11
CA ASN A 609 -20.62 -46.09 -4.26
C ASN A 609 -21.57 -45.25 -3.38
N ASP A 610 -21.70 -43.94 -3.66
CA ASP A 610 -22.75 -43.10 -3.08
C ASP A 610 -24.12 -43.68 -3.47
N ALA A 611 -24.97 -43.94 -2.47
CA ALA A 611 -26.25 -44.63 -2.66
C ALA A 611 -27.32 -43.72 -3.28
N GLU A 612 -27.18 -42.40 -3.16
CA GLU A 612 -28.14 -41.40 -3.62
C GLU A 612 -27.66 -40.74 -4.93
N ALA A 613 -26.34 -40.49 -5.05
CA ALA A 613 -25.73 -39.78 -6.18
C ALA A 613 -24.37 -40.40 -6.61
N PRO A 614 -24.36 -41.62 -7.18
CA PRO A 614 -23.12 -42.29 -7.60
C PRO A 614 -22.45 -41.59 -8.80
N LEU A 615 -21.19 -41.16 -8.63
CA LEU A 615 -20.40 -40.46 -9.65
C LEU A 615 -19.14 -41.25 -10.06
N ASP A 616 -18.95 -41.46 -11.37
CA ASP A 616 -17.83 -42.23 -11.92
C ASP A 616 -16.63 -41.33 -12.27
N CYS A 617 -15.76 -41.11 -11.29
CA CYS A 617 -14.77 -40.03 -11.30
C CYS A 617 -13.32 -40.53 -11.45
N GLY A 618 -12.55 -39.90 -12.36
CA GLY A 618 -11.14 -40.20 -12.52
C GLY A 618 -10.51 -39.59 -13.78
N TYR A 619 -9.30 -40.04 -14.12
CA TYR A 619 -8.64 -39.70 -15.38
C TYR A 619 -9.36 -40.38 -16.56
N GLY A 620 -9.62 -39.64 -17.63
CA GLY A 620 -10.42 -40.10 -18.78
C GLY A 620 -11.94 -40.06 -18.55
N LYS A 621 -12.41 -39.54 -17.42
CA LYS A 621 -13.85 -39.47 -17.07
C LYS A 621 -14.21 -38.10 -16.51
N LYS A 622 -15.31 -37.52 -16.99
CA LYS A 622 -15.88 -36.31 -16.41
C LYS A 622 -16.84 -36.71 -15.28
N CYS A 623 -16.43 -36.43 -14.05
CA CYS A 623 -17.14 -36.71 -12.81
C CYS A 623 -18.45 -35.91 -12.70
N GLY A 624 -18.46 -34.68 -13.23
CA GLY A 624 -19.62 -33.79 -13.12
C GLY A 624 -19.80 -33.20 -11.73
N LEU A 625 -18.76 -33.23 -10.89
CA LEU A 625 -18.81 -32.84 -9.48
C LEU A 625 -19.11 -31.34 -9.34
N ASP A 626 -20.30 -31.05 -8.86
CA ASP A 626 -20.88 -29.71 -8.67
C ASP A 626 -21.09 -29.32 -7.20
N ARG A 627 -20.64 -30.18 -6.27
CA ARG A 627 -20.65 -30.02 -4.81
C ARG A 627 -19.23 -30.18 -4.24
N ALA A 628 -18.92 -29.52 -3.12
CA ALA A 628 -17.70 -29.82 -2.37
C ALA A 628 -17.77 -31.24 -1.76
N VAL A 629 -16.61 -31.82 -1.44
CA VAL A 629 -16.50 -33.21 -0.96
C VAL A 629 -15.49 -33.33 0.17
N GLN A 630 -15.79 -34.17 1.17
CA GLN A 630 -14.81 -34.61 2.16
C GLN A 630 -13.57 -35.21 1.47
N GLY A 631 -13.80 -36.05 0.46
CA GLY A 631 -12.74 -36.75 -0.26
C GLY A 631 -11.85 -37.54 0.71
N ILE A 632 -10.54 -37.43 0.54
CA ILE A 632 -9.57 -38.14 1.37
C ILE A 632 -9.37 -37.53 2.77
N CYS A 633 -9.98 -36.37 3.07
CA CYS A 633 -9.87 -35.72 4.37
C CYS A 633 -10.64 -36.49 5.48
N PRO A 634 -10.23 -36.37 6.75
CA PRO A 634 -10.91 -37.00 7.87
C PRO A 634 -12.24 -36.29 8.20
N ASP A 635 -13.12 -36.97 8.91
CA ASP A 635 -14.47 -36.48 9.23
C ASP A 635 -14.44 -35.11 9.94
N GLY A 636 -15.28 -34.17 9.50
CA GLY A 636 -15.25 -32.77 9.94
C GLY A 636 -14.21 -31.87 9.23
N TRP A 637 -13.50 -32.42 8.24
CA TRP A 637 -12.60 -31.72 7.33
C TRP A 637 -12.91 -32.13 5.89
N HIS A 638 -12.56 -31.29 4.92
CA HIS A 638 -12.81 -31.60 3.52
C HIS A 638 -11.71 -31.08 2.57
N LEU A 639 -11.75 -31.56 1.32
CA LEU A 639 -10.82 -31.17 0.27
C LEU A 639 -11.27 -29.81 -0.32
N PRO A 640 -10.47 -28.74 -0.23
CA PRO A 640 -10.95 -27.41 -0.57
C PRO A 640 -11.36 -27.27 -2.04
N SER A 641 -12.46 -26.55 -2.27
CA SER A 641 -12.89 -26.09 -3.58
C SER A 641 -11.92 -25.02 -4.13
N ILE A 642 -12.02 -24.72 -5.42
CA ILE A 642 -11.25 -23.62 -6.01
C ILE A 642 -11.71 -22.25 -5.49
N TYR A 643 -12.93 -22.16 -4.94
CA TYR A 643 -13.46 -20.96 -4.29
C TYR A 643 -12.80 -20.71 -2.93
N GLU A 644 -12.53 -21.75 -2.14
CA GLU A 644 -11.89 -21.60 -0.83
C GLU A 644 -10.39 -21.31 -0.95
N TRP A 645 -9.72 -21.90 -1.94
CA TRP A 645 -8.39 -21.45 -2.35
C TRP A 645 -8.40 -20.00 -2.84
N GLY A 646 -9.46 -19.58 -3.56
CA GLY A 646 -9.65 -18.19 -3.99
C GLY A 646 -9.83 -17.23 -2.82
N LEU A 647 -10.75 -17.51 -1.88
CA LEU A 647 -11.00 -16.70 -0.69
C LEU A 647 -9.76 -16.57 0.20
N LEU A 648 -9.02 -17.67 0.40
CA LEU A 648 -7.71 -17.63 1.08
C LEU A 648 -6.71 -16.74 0.33
N SER A 649 -6.74 -16.73 -1.01
CA SER A 649 -5.83 -15.90 -1.80
C SER A 649 -6.19 -14.42 -1.73
N VAL A 650 -7.48 -14.07 -1.78
CA VAL A 650 -7.98 -12.69 -1.70
C VAL A 650 -7.59 -12.08 -0.36
N ALA A 651 -7.96 -12.75 0.75
CA ALA A 651 -7.68 -12.29 2.12
C ALA A 651 -6.19 -12.10 2.44
N LEU A 652 -5.30 -12.67 1.61
CA LEU A 652 -3.84 -12.59 1.76
C LEU A 652 -3.20 -11.66 0.70
N GLY A 653 -3.90 -10.60 0.31
CA GLY A 653 -3.41 -9.59 -0.63
C GLY A 653 -3.58 -9.95 -2.11
N ASN A 654 -4.46 -10.91 -2.42
CA ASN A 654 -4.66 -11.50 -3.75
C ASN A 654 -3.47 -12.31 -4.30
N ALA A 655 -3.75 -13.01 -5.41
CA ALA A 655 -2.81 -13.92 -6.09
C ALA A 655 -1.39 -13.38 -6.37
N PRO A 656 -1.11 -12.06 -6.52
CA PRO A 656 0.26 -11.55 -6.68
C PRO A 656 1.18 -11.73 -5.48
N VAL A 657 0.66 -11.68 -4.25
CA VAL A 657 1.49 -11.72 -3.02
C VAL A 657 1.10 -12.86 -2.07
N SER A 658 -0.08 -13.45 -2.21
CA SER A 658 -0.61 -14.46 -1.27
C SER A 658 0.17 -15.78 -1.18
N GLY A 659 1.16 -16.03 -2.04
CA GLY A 659 2.03 -17.20 -1.94
C GLY A 659 3.11 -17.03 -0.86
N GLU A 660 3.67 -15.83 -0.71
CA GLU A 660 4.71 -15.52 0.26
C GLU A 660 4.33 -15.75 1.73
N PRO A 661 3.19 -15.26 2.25
CA PRO A 661 2.77 -15.51 3.63
C PRO A 661 2.27 -16.94 3.86
N LEU A 662 2.19 -17.77 2.81
CA LEU A 662 1.84 -19.20 2.89
C LEU A 662 3.05 -20.13 2.81
N LYS A 663 4.17 -19.72 2.21
CA LYS A 663 5.44 -20.48 2.17
C LYS A 663 6.02 -20.62 3.60
N ALA A 664 6.52 -21.81 3.93
CA ALA A 664 7.29 -22.04 5.17
C ALA A 664 8.59 -21.23 5.23
N LEU A 665 9.08 -20.97 6.44
CA LEU A 665 10.28 -20.15 6.72
C LEU A 665 11.60 -20.68 6.16
N THR A 666 11.71 -21.97 5.81
CA THR A 666 12.97 -22.57 5.33
C THR A 666 12.77 -23.64 4.25
N GLY A 667 13.77 -23.73 3.39
CA GLY A 667 13.99 -24.75 2.36
C GLY A 667 13.15 -24.67 1.10
N TRP A 668 12.79 -23.47 0.65
CA TRP A 668 12.28 -23.15 -0.68
C TRP A 668 13.41 -22.91 -1.69
N ASN A 669 14.37 -23.84 -1.74
CA ASN A 669 15.40 -23.85 -2.77
C ASN A 669 15.52 -25.20 -3.50
N TYR A 670 15.90 -25.06 -4.77
CA TYR A 670 16.24 -26.13 -5.69
C TYR A 670 17.58 -25.80 -6.37
N ALA A 671 18.28 -26.82 -6.87
CA ALA A 671 19.60 -26.66 -7.46
C ALA A 671 19.58 -25.69 -8.66
N GLY A 672 20.27 -24.55 -8.53
CA GLY A 672 20.33 -23.50 -9.55
C GLY A 672 19.25 -22.42 -9.46
N THR A 673 18.47 -22.37 -8.39
CA THR A 673 17.55 -21.25 -8.06
C THR A 673 17.96 -20.58 -6.75
N PRO A 674 17.78 -19.25 -6.58
CA PRO A 674 17.91 -18.59 -5.28
C PRO A 674 17.03 -19.24 -4.21
N ASP A 675 17.39 -19.06 -2.94
CA ASP A 675 16.47 -19.38 -1.85
C ASP A 675 15.42 -18.27 -1.72
N ASN A 676 14.17 -18.68 -1.56
CA ASN A 676 13.01 -17.81 -1.57
C ASN A 676 11.92 -18.39 -0.67
N ASN A 677 12.28 -18.49 0.61
CA ASN A 677 11.40 -18.89 1.69
C ASN A 677 10.19 -17.94 1.83
N GLY A 678 9.23 -18.31 2.67
CA GLY A 678 8.14 -17.41 3.02
C GLY A 678 8.34 -16.73 4.36
N THR A 679 7.47 -15.78 4.65
CA THR A 679 7.29 -15.19 5.98
C THR A 679 6.45 -16.08 6.90
N ASP A 680 5.75 -17.08 6.35
CA ASP A 680 4.79 -17.97 7.04
C ASP A 680 3.89 -17.21 8.04
N LEU A 681 3.42 -16.02 7.61
CA LEU A 681 2.82 -14.99 8.46
C LEU A 681 1.56 -15.48 9.21
N TYR A 682 0.83 -16.41 8.60
CA TYR A 682 -0.39 -17.01 9.16
C TYR A 682 -0.21 -18.49 9.53
N GLY A 683 1.04 -18.96 9.60
CA GLY A 683 1.39 -20.34 9.98
C GLY A 683 0.82 -21.42 9.05
N PHE A 684 0.66 -21.14 7.76
CA PHE A 684 0.24 -22.16 6.82
C PHE A 684 1.36 -23.18 6.54
N ALA A 685 2.64 -22.80 6.61
CA ALA A 685 3.79 -23.68 6.46
C ALA A 685 3.72 -24.57 5.20
N ALA A 686 3.55 -23.97 4.02
CA ALA A 686 3.66 -24.71 2.77
C ALA A 686 5.11 -25.19 2.58
N LEU A 687 5.26 -26.48 2.25
CA LEU A 687 6.55 -27.11 1.94
C LEU A 687 6.65 -27.34 0.43
N PRO A 688 7.80 -27.10 -0.22
CA PRO A 688 7.98 -27.23 -1.67
C PRO A 688 8.14 -28.70 -2.08
N THR A 689 7.11 -29.50 -1.86
CA THR A 689 7.15 -30.96 -2.06
C THR A 689 7.13 -31.38 -3.52
N GLY A 690 6.97 -30.45 -4.46
CA GLY A 690 6.80 -30.72 -5.89
C GLY A 690 5.64 -31.65 -6.19
N ARG A 691 5.79 -32.49 -7.22
CA ARG A 691 4.77 -33.44 -7.69
C ARG A 691 5.39 -34.68 -8.36
N ILE A 692 4.58 -35.69 -8.65
CA ILE A 692 4.93 -36.79 -9.57
C ILE A 692 4.06 -36.75 -10.84
N SER A 693 4.72 -36.70 -11.99
CA SER A 693 4.14 -36.74 -13.34
C SER A 693 4.42 -38.10 -13.98
N ALA A 694 3.38 -38.94 -14.10
CA ALA A 694 3.41 -40.35 -14.51
C ALA A 694 4.33 -41.25 -13.65
N THR A 695 5.65 -41.12 -13.80
CA THR A 695 6.69 -41.81 -12.98
C THR A 695 7.85 -40.89 -12.59
N LYS A 696 7.88 -39.64 -13.08
CA LYS A 696 8.94 -38.67 -12.89
C LYS A 696 8.59 -37.70 -11.75
N TRP A 697 9.50 -37.52 -10.81
CA TRP A 697 9.39 -36.48 -9.80
C TRP A 697 9.80 -35.12 -10.38
N GLU A 698 9.02 -34.08 -10.10
CA GLU A 698 9.19 -32.74 -10.66
C GLU A 698 9.13 -31.68 -9.57
N LYS A 699 9.97 -30.64 -9.69
CA LYS A 699 9.89 -29.40 -8.91
C LYS A 699 9.94 -29.54 -7.38
N VAL A 700 10.56 -30.61 -6.88
CA VAL A 700 10.80 -30.83 -5.45
C VAL A 700 11.91 -29.89 -4.99
N GLY A 701 11.62 -29.06 -3.98
CA GLY A 701 12.46 -27.95 -3.52
C GLY A 701 12.08 -26.59 -4.10
N SER A 702 11.38 -26.54 -5.23
CA SER A 702 11.00 -25.28 -5.90
C SER A 702 9.49 -24.98 -5.87
N ASP A 703 8.62 -25.98 -5.85
CA ASP A 703 7.17 -25.78 -6.00
C ASP A 703 6.37 -26.62 -5.00
N VAL A 704 5.14 -26.22 -4.69
CA VAL A 704 4.12 -27.10 -4.08
C VAL A 704 2.88 -27.15 -4.96
N TYR A 705 2.18 -28.29 -4.95
CA TYR A 705 0.94 -28.49 -5.68
C TYR A 705 -0.09 -29.11 -4.73
N TYR A 706 -1.24 -28.47 -4.58
CA TYR A 706 -2.35 -28.91 -3.75
C TYR A 706 -3.57 -29.22 -4.61
N TRP A 707 -4.11 -30.44 -4.53
CA TRP A 707 -5.35 -30.76 -5.25
C TRP A 707 -6.54 -29.96 -4.70
N SER A 708 -7.40 -29.50 -5.61
CA SER A 708 -8.75 -29.03 -5.27
C SER A 708 -9.79 -30.10 -5.62
N ALA A 709 -10.93 -30.07 -4.93
CA ALA A 709 -12.12 -30.84 -5.30
C ALA A 709 -12.66 -30.47 -6.70
N THR A 710 -12.38 -29.28 -7.20
CA THR A 710 -12.96 -28.79 -8.47
C THR A 710 -12.40 -29.50 -9.70
N GLU A 711 -13.28 -30.12 -10.50
CA GLU A 711 -12.94 -30.71 -11.80
C GLU A 711 -12.75 -29.64 -12.89
N TYR A 712 -11.82 -29.85 -13.83
CA TYR A 712 -11.68 -29.01 -15.04
C TYR A 712 -12.18 -29.74 -16.29
N SER A 713 -11.68 -30.96 -16.54
CA SER A 713 -12.00 -31.76 -17.74
C SER A 713 -12.17 -33.24 -17.39
N ALA A 714 -12.43 -34.09 -18.39
CA ALA A 714 -12.38 -35.54 -18.20
C ALA A 714 -10.96 -36.03 -17.79
N ASN A 715 -9.91 -35.31 -18.15
CA ASN A 715 -8.52 -35.67 -17.89
C ASN A 715 -7.90 -34.88 -16.74
N ASP A 716 -8.40 -33.67 -16.44
CA ASP A 716 -7.71 -32.69 -15.60
C ASP A 716 -8.55 -32.22 -14.40
N GLY A 717 -7.89 -32.05 -13.25
CA GLY A 717 -8.44 -31.45 -12.04
C GLY A 717 -7.81 -30.08 -11.78
N ARG A 718 -8.49 -29.21 -11.02
CA ARG A 718 -7.91 -27.94 -10.56
C ARG A 718 -6.94 -28.17 -9.39
N TYR A 719 -5.92 -27.33 -9.30
CA TYR A 719 -4.96 -27.31 -8.21
C TYR A 719 -4.60 -25.89 -7.80
N PHE A 720 -4.14 -25.73 -6.56
CA PHE A 720 -3.50 -24.53 -6.03
C PHE A 720 -1.98 -24.75 -5.98
N ASN A 721 -1.20 -23.73 -6.34
CA ASN A 721 0.27 -23.82 -6.44
C ASN A 721 0.95 -22.57 -5.89
N ILE A 722 2.10 -22.79 -5.25
CA ILE A 722 3.07 -21.78 -4.83
C ILE A 722 4.45 -22.26 -5.29
N ASN A 723 5.37 -21.35 -5.64
CA ASN A 723 6.71 -21.68 -6.10
C ASN A 723 7.78 -20.73 -5.52
N ASN A 724 9.06 -21.07 -5.70
CA ASN A 724 10.20 -20.33 -5.17
C ASN A 724 10.75 -19.24 -6.11
N VAL A 725 10.06 -18.92 -7.21
CA VAL A 725 10.45 -17.80 -8.09
C VAL A 725 9.62 -16.56 -7.78
N TYR A 726 8.36 -16.74 -7.36
CA TYR A 726 7.39 -15.68 -7.22
C TYR A 726 6.80 -15.60 -5.80
N THR A 727 6.36 -14.41 -5.41
CA THR A 727 5.51 -14.15 -4.24
C THR A 727 4.08 -14.66 -4.45
N ASN A 728 3.71 -14.94 -5.70
CA ASN A 728 2.38 -15.32 -6.11
C ASN A 728 1.91 -16.70 -5.63
N SER A 729 0.59 -16.87 -5.60
CA SER A 729 -0.06 -18.19 -5.66
C SER A 729 -0.97 -18.31 -6.89
N TYR A 730 -1.24 -19.53 -7.37
CA TYR A 730 -1.87 -19.78 -8.67
C TYR A 730 -2.92 -20.90 -8.64
N THR A 731 -3.98 -20.76 -9.46
CA THR A 731 -5.08 -21.74 -9.61
C THR A 731 -5.20 -22.30 -11.04
N TYR A 732 -4.52 -23.40 -11.33
CA TYR A 732 -4.44 -23.99 -12.68
C TYR A 732 -5.05 -25.41 -12.75
N GLN A 733 -4.97 -26.05 -13.92
CA GLN A 733 -5.43 -27.41 -14.19
C GLN A 733 -4.27 -28.35 -14.53
N ASN A 734 -4.26 -29.56 -13.97
CA ASN A 734 -3.25 -30.61 -14.20
C ASN A 734 -3.95 -31.95 -14.44
N SER A 735 -3.29 -32.85 -15.16
CA SER A 735 -3.75 -34.23 -15.35
C SER A 735 -4.06 -34.91 -14.01
N LYS A 736 -5.26 -35.47 -13.88
CA LYS A 736 -5.76 -36.21 -12.70
C LYS A 736 -4.89 -37.42 -12.32
N SER A 737 -4.05 -37.89 -13.24
CA SER A 737 -3.09 -38.97 -13.01
C SER A 737 -1.81 -38.54 -12.28
N TYR A 738 -1.57 -37.24 -12.09
CA TYR A 738 -0.41 -36.74 -11.35
C TYR A 738 -0.60 -36.90 -9.84
N GLY A 739 0.50 -37.17 -9.11
CA GLY A 739 0.50 -37.16 -7.65
C GLY A 739 0.83 -35.77 -7.12
N GLN A 740 -0.09 -35.17 -6.37
CA GLN A 740 0.07 -33.87 -5.71
C GLN A 740 -0.30 -33.98 -4.23
N SER A 741 0.08 -32.99 -3.41
CA SER A 741 -0.24 -32.99 -1.99
C SER A 741 -1.72 -32.69 -1.74
N VAL A 742 -2.22 -33.09 -0.57
CA VAL A 742 -3.54 -32.71 -0.06
C VAL A 742 -3.37 -31.99 1.26
N ARG A 743 -4.17 -30.93 1.46
CA ARG A 743 -4.24 -30.12 2.66
C ARG A 743 -5.71 -29.78 2.87
N CYS A 744 -6.24 -30.13 4.03
CA CYS A 744 -7.68 -30.04 4.29
C CYS A 744 -8.04 -28.74 5.00
N VAL A 745 -9.25 -28.26 4.75
CA VAL A 745 -9.89 -27.17 5.50
C VAL A 745 -10.96 -27.76 6.44
N LYS A 746 -11.18 -27.12 7.59
CA LYS A 746 -12.10 -27.59 8.64
C LYS A 746 -13.52 -27.10 8.36
N GLY A 747 -14.48 -28.02 8.34
CA GLY A 747 -15.89 -27.71 8.08
C GLY A 747 -16.61 -28.86 7.40
N ASP A 748 -17.94 -28.82 7.41
CA ASP A 748 -18.77 -29.78 6.68
C ASP A 748 -18.81 -29.39 5.18
N PRO A 749 -18.46 -30.29 4.24
CA PRO A 749 -18.46 -29.98 2.81
C PRO A 749 -19.85 -29.61 2.25
N SER A 750 -20.95 -29.94 2.94
CA SER A 750 -22.29 -29.46 2.57
C SER A 750 -22.52 -27.97 2.88
N THR A 751 -21.65 -27.37 3.70
CA THR A 751 -21.67 -25.94 4.06
C THR A 751 -20.55 -25.11 3.41
N ALA A 752 -19.64 -25.77 2.68
CA ALA A 752 -18.55 -25.11 1.97
C ALA A 752 -19.08 -24.20 0.83
N PRO A 753 -18.41 -23.09 0.49
CA PRO A 753 -18.79 -22.24 -0.64
C PRO A 753 -18.73 -23.00 -1.98
N VAL A 754 -19.89 -23.17 -2.63
CA VAL A 754 -20.00 -23.79 -3.95
C VAL A 754 -20.54 -22.79 -4.97
N ARG A 755 -20.21 -23.01 -6.25
CA ARG A 755 -20.75 -22.28 -7.41
C ARG A 755 -22.28 -22.10 -7.28
N PRO A 756 -22.81 -20.87 -7.34
CA PRO A 756 -24.25 -20.64 -7.20
C PRO A 756 -25.09 -21.46 -8.18
N SER A 757 -25.94 -22.33 -7.64
CA SER A 757 -27.04 -22.97 -8.36
C SER A 757 -28.23 -22.02 -8.41
N SER A 758 -28.93 -21.97 -9.54
CA SER A 758 -29.97 -20.97 -9.79
C SER A 758 -31.32 -21.38 -9.20
N SER A 759 -31.60 -20.97 -7.96
CA SER A 759 -32.96 -20.95 -7.39
C SER A 759 -33.16 -19.72 -6.49
N SER A 760 -34.23 -18.97 -6.75
CA SER A 760 -34.53 -17.69 -6.09
C SER A 760 -35.65 -17.81 -5.07
N SER A 761 -35.45 -17.18 -3.90
CA SER A 761 -36.53 -16.69 -3.04
C SER A 761 -35.99 -15.60 -2.13
N VAL A 762 -36.52 -14.38 -2.26
CA VAL A 762 -36.24 -13.22 -1.40
C VAL A 762 -37.29 -13.09 -0.31
N ASP A 763 -36.92 -12.48 0.81
CA ASP A 763 -37.86 -11.76 1.67
C ASP A 763 -37.14 -10.54 2.29
N GLU A 764 -37.82 -9.39 2.35
CA GLU A 764 -37.26 -8.09 2.78
C GLU A 764 -37.67 -7.69 4.21
N THR A 765 -36.87 -6.82 4.85
CA THR A 765 -37.36 -5.61 5.58
C THR A 765 -36.13 -4.72 5.90
N LYS A 766 -35.97 -3.48 5.38
CA LYS A 766 -36.63 -2.18 5.69
C LYS A 766 -36.40 -1.69 7.13
N SER A 767 -36.16 -0.41 7.46
CA SER A 767 -35.89 0.86 6.72
C SER A 767 -35.63 1.99 7.76
N SER A 768 -35.04 3.17 7.50
CA SER A 768 -34.12 3.72 6.47
C SER A 768 -33.82 5.22 6.77
N SER A 769 -32.92 5.86 6.01
CA SER A 769 -32.67 7.34 5.98
C SER A 769 -31.84 7.92 7.15
N SER A 770 -31.15 9.07 7.05
CA SER A 770 -31.14 10.16 6.03
C SER A 770 -29.72 10.71 5.71
N VAL A 771 -29.60 11.60 4.70
CA VAL A 771 -28.38 11.88 3.90
C VAL A 771 -28.02 13.39 3.86
N THR A 772 -26.92 13.78 3.17
CA THR A 772 -26.48 15.11 2.68
C THR A 772 -25.75 16.05 3.67
N SER A 773 -24.75 16.89 3.32
CA SER A 773 -23.86 17.07 2.12
C SER A 773 -22.94 18.32 2.34
N VAL A 774 -21.78 18.62 1.70
CA VAL A 774 -20.77 18.04 0.77
C VAL A 774 -19.61 19.09 0.63
N SER A 775 -18.52 18.79 -0.11
CA SER A 775 -17.50 19.70 -0.76
C SER A 775 -16.34 20.27 0.09
N SER A 776 -15.10 20.40 -0.43
CA SER A 776 -14.54 19.91 -1.72
C SER A 776 -13.00 20.05 -1.82
N SER A 777 -12.31 19.05 -2.38
CA SER A 777 -11.00 19.22 -3.04
C SER A 777 -11.14 20.00 -4.38
N SER A 778 -10.05 20.23 -5.11
CA SER A 778 -10.07 20.74 -6.51
C SER A 778 -10.55 19.68 -7.53
N VAL A 779 -11.75 19.19 -7.26
CA VAL A 779 -12.51 18.20 -8.03
C VAL A 779 -12.75 18.71 -9.46
N PRO A 780 -12.45 17.92 -10.52
CA PRO A 780 -12.82 18.26 -11.89
C PRO A 780 -14.33 18.52 -11.99
N GLU A 781 -14.75 19.63 -12.61
CA GLU A 781 -16.14 20.11 -12.58
C GLU A 781 -17.13 19.05 -13.10
N GLY A 782 -17.74 18.31 -12.17
CA GLY A 782 -18.65 17.19 -12.44
C GLY A 782 -18.28 15.83 -11.80
N TYR A 783 -17.11 15.66 -11.18
CA TYR A 783 -16.71 14.41 -10.49
C TYR A 783 -17.58 14.08 -9.25
N VAL A 784 -17.68 12.78 -8.96
CA VAL A 784 -18.60 12.15 -8.00
C VAL A 784 -17.80 11.20 -7.10
N ASP A 785 -18.12 11.17 -5.81
CA ASP A 785 -17.56 10.18 -4.88
C ASP A 785 -18.21 8.79 -5.12
N PRO A 786 -17.44 7.71 -5.36
CA PRO A 786 -17.96 6.37 -5.58
C PRO A 786 -18.92 5.89 -4.48
N SER A 787 -18.72 6.29 -3.22
CA SER A 787 -19.58 5.91 -2.09
C SER A 787 -20.98 6.54 -2.14
N THR A 788 -21.17 7.57 -2.99
CA THR A 788 -22.44 8.32 -3.10
C THR A 788 -23.38 7.82 -4.20
N VAL A 789 -22.98 6.82 -5.00
CA VAL A 789 -23.80 6.33 -6.14
C VAL A 789 -25.10 5.68 -5.67
N VAL A 790 -26.23 6.16 -6.19
CA VAL A 790 -27.55 5.62 -5.83
C VAL A 790 -27.91 4.49 -6.80
N THR A 791 -27.93 3.25 -6.31
CA THR A 791 -28.38 2.10 -7.10
C THR A 791 -29.90 1.94 -7.06
N GLY A 792 -30.46 1.39 -8.13
CA GLY A 792 -31.90 1.18 -8.29
C GLY A 792 -32.21 0.17 -9.41
N THR A 793 -33.47 0.14 -9.83
CA THR A 793 -33.93 -0.70 -10.94
C THR A 793 -34.95 0.02 -11.82
N MET A 794 -35.03 -0.40 -13.08
CA MET A 794 -36.12 -0.07 -14.00
C MET A 794 -36.62 -1.34 -14.70
N THR A 795 -37.87 -1.36 -15.14
CA THR A 795 -38.43 -2.47 -15.94
C THR A 795 -38.81 -1.97 -17.33
N ASP A 796 -38.29 -2.60 -18.37
CA ASP A 796 -38.71 -2.33 -19.74
C ASP A 796 -40.12 -2.90 -19.98
N SER A 797 -41.08 -2.02 -20.23
CA SER A 797 -42.48 -2.39 -20.44
C SER A 797 -42.73 -3.16 -21.75
N ARG A 798 -41.72 -3.27 -22.63
CA ARG A 798 -41.82 -3.92 -23.95
C ARG A 798 -41.55 -5.43 -23.90
N ASP A 799 -40.73 -5.90 -22.97
CA ASP A 799 -40.40 -7.32 -22.79
C ASP A 799 -40.51 -7.83 -21.33
N GLY A 800 -40.65 -6.91 -20.36
CA GLY A 800 -40.73 -7.23 -18.94
C GLY A 800 -39.38 -7.45 -18.26
N GLN A 801 -38.25 -7.23 -18.96
CA GLN A 801 -36.93 -7.33 -18.38
C GLN A 801 -36.70 -6.17 -17.41
N THR A 802 -36.37 -6.51 -16.16
CA THR A 802 -35.88 -5.55 -15.17
C THR A 802 -34.37 -5.45 -15.28
N TYR A 803 -33.87 -4.22 -15.32
CA TYR A 803 -32.45 -3.87 -15.38
C TYR A 803 -32.07 -3.08 -14.12
N LYS A 804 -30.87 -3.30 -13.61
CA LYS A 804 -30.26 -2.41 -12.61
C LYS A 804 -29.96 -1.04 -13.20
N THR A 805 -30.04 -0.02 -12.38
CA THR A 805 -29.70 1.37 -12.71
C THR A 805 -28.80 1.96 -11.65
N VAL A 806 -27.98 2.95 -12.02
CA VAL A 806 -27.14 3.69 -11.07
C VAL A 806 -27.12 5.17 -11.41
N GLU A 807 -27.26 6.01 -10.40
CA GLU A 807 -27.11 7.46 -10.48
C GLU A 807 -25.64 7.84 -10.28
N ILE A 808 -25.02 8.39 -11.31
CA ILE A 808 -23.63 8.84 -11.32
C ILE A 808 -23.65 10.32 -11.74
N GLY A 809 -23.51 11.20 -10.75
CA GLY A 809 -23.54 12.65 -10.94
C GLY A 809 -24.95 13.13 -11.29
N SER A 810 -25.10 13.81 -12.43
CA SER A 810 -26.40 14.29 -12.92
C SER A 810 -27.17 13.27 -13.78
N GLN A 811 -26.63 12.07 -13.99
CA GLN A 811 -27.16 11.09 -14.94
C GLN A 811 -27.53 9.77 -14.26
N VAL A 812 -28.73 9.25 -14.56
CA VAL A 812 -29.10 7.87 -14.20
C VAL A 812 -28.85 6.97 -15.40
N TRP A 813 -27.93 6.03 -15.24
CA TRP A 813 -27.50 5.07 -16.25
C TRP A 813 -28.12 3.68 -15.99
N MET A 814 -28.29 2.89 -17.04
CA MET A 814 -28.42 1.44 -16.88
C MET A 814 -27.07 0.86 -16.43
N ALA A 815 -27.07 0.06 -15.35
CA ALA A 815 -25.91 -0.68 -14.87
C ALA A 815 -25.74 -2.05 -15.60
N GLU A 816 -26.71 -2.43 -16.42
CA GLU A 816 -26.70 -3.67 -17.21
C GLU A 816 -26.89 -3.35 -18.71
N ASN A 817 -26.35 -4.19 -19.59
CA ASN A 817 -26.44 -4.00 -21.04
C ASN A 817 -27.85 -4.34 -21.55
N LEU A 818 -28.44 -3.50 -22.41
CA LEU A 818 -29.80 -3.71 -22.92
C LEU A 818 -29.95 -5.06 -23.64
N ASN A 819 -30.96 -5.86 -23.29
CA ASN A 819 -31.19 -7.22 -23.80
C ASN A 819 -32.45 -7.35 -24.69
N TYR A 820 -33.06 -6.22 -25.08
CA TYR A 820 -34.28 -6.18 -25.88
C TYR A 820 -34.12 -6.84 -27.27
N ALA A 821 -34.98 -7.81 -27.57
CA ALA A 821 -34.86 -8.65 -28.76
C ALA A 821 -35.40 -7.99 -30.05
N TYR A 822 -34.59 -7.17 -30.71
CA TYR A 822 -34.96 -6.55 -31.99
C TYR A 822 -34.71 -7.49 -33.18
N THR A 823 -35.77 -8.18 -33.60
CA THR A 823 -35.76 -9.26 -34.61
C THR A 823 -36.66 -8.98 -35.83
N GLY A 824 -37.21 -7.76 -35.94
CA GLY A 824 -38.16 -7.37 -36.99
C GLY A 824 -37.58 -6.56 -38.16
N VAL A 825 -36.29 -6.23 -38.13
CA VAL A 825 -35.62 -5.39 -39.14
C VAL A 825 -34.46 -6.14 -39.78
N LEU A 826 -34.58 -6.37 -41.10
CA LEU A 826 -33.57 -7.06 -41.91
C LEU A 826 -32.29 -6.23 -42.02
N TYR A 827 -31.14 -6.90 -41.83
CA TYR A 827 -29.83 -6.31 -42.12
C TYR A 827 -29.32 -6.78 -43.49
N ASN A 828 -29.05 -5.82 -44.38
CA ASN A 828 -28.47 -6.08 -45.69
C ASN A 828 -27.45 -5.00 -46.06
N ASN A 829 -26.17 -5.31 -45.91
CA ASN A 829 -25.07 -4.46 -46.35
C ASN A 829 -23.96 -5.32 -46.98
N SER A 830 -23.64 -5.08 -48.25
CA SER A 830 -22.40 -5.49 -48.93
C SER A 830 -21.97 -6.97 -48.84
N GLY A 831 -22.88 -7.88 -48.49
CA GLY A 831 -22.61 -9.32 -48.33
C GLY A 831 -23.13 -9.92 -47.03
N TYR A 832 -23.44 -9.10 -46.02
CA TYR A 832 -24.04 -9.55 -44.77
C TYR A 832 -25.55 -9.56 -44.89
N THR A 833 -26.13 -10.75 -44.93
CA THR A 833 -27.58 -10.99 -44.87
C THR A 833 -27.93 -11.65 -43.55
N SER A 834 -28.57 -10.91 -42.65
CA SER A 834 -29.22 -11.49 -41.46
C SER A 834 -30.64 -10.95 -41.31
N ASP A 835 -31.52 -11.82 -40.85
CA ASP A 835 -32.92 -11.54 -40.51
C ASP A 835 -33.04 -10.65 -39.27
N SER A 836 -32.11 -10.79 -38.32
CA SER A 836 -31.97 -9.92 -37.15
C SER A 836 -30.92 -8.81 -37.34
N THR A 837 -31.14 -7.70 -36.62
CA THR A 837 -30.19 -6.58 -36.38
C THR A 837 -29.71 -6.51 -34.92
N SER A 838 -30.13 -7.45 -34.07
CA SER A 838 -29.63 -7.62 -32.70
C SER A 838 -29.28 -9.09 -32.41
N TRP A 839 -28.24 -9.34 -31.63
CA TRP A 839 -27.72 -10.68 -31.37
C TRP A 839 -27.18 -10.86 -29.96
N CYS A 840 -27.24 -12.10 -29.46
CA CYS A 840 -26.41 -12.55 -28.35
C CYS A 840 -24.99 -12.86 -28.89
N PHE A 841 -23.95 -12.74 -28.07
CA PHE A 841 -22.61 -13.17 -28.48
C PHE A 841 -22.59 -14.66 -28.88
N SER A 842 -21.96 -14.99 -30.01
CA SER A 842 -22.00 -16.31 -30.65
C SER A 842 -23.41 -16.86 -31.00
N ASN A 843 -24.43 -16.00 -30.99
CA ASN A 843 -25.86 -16.36 -31.06
C ASN A 843 -26.37 -17.23 -29.87
N ASP A 844 -25.65 -17.32 -28.76
CA ASP A 844 -26.05 -18.13 -27.60
C ASP A 844 -26.98 -17.34 -26.65
N PRO A 845 -28.22 -17.78 -26.37
CA PRO A 845 -29.11 -17.13 -25.41
C PRO A 845 -28.51 -16.94 -24.01
N ALA A 846 -27.61 -17.81 -23.55
CA ALA A 846 -26.92 -17.64 -22.27
C ALA A 846 -26.01 -16.40 -22.27
N ASN A 847 -25.40 -16.06 -23.42
CA ASN A 847 -24.63 -14.84 -23.57
C ASN A 847 -25.51 -13.58 -23.62
N CYS A 848 -26.77 -13.67 -24.07
CA CYS A 848 -27.73 -12.57 -23.91
C CYS A 848 -28.02 -12.30 -22.43
N ILE A 849 -28.22 -13.36 -21.63
CA ILE A 849 -28.47 -13.24 -20.19
C ILE A 849 -27.24 -12.67 -19.46
N LYS A 850 -26.01 -13.04 -19.88
CA LYS A 850 -24.78 -12.56 -19.25
C LYS A 850 -24.35 -11.15 -19.69
N TYR A 851 -24.40 -10.85 -21.00
CA TYR A 851 -23.75 -9.67 -21.59
C TYR A 851 -24.73 -8.68 -22.24
N GLY A 852 -26.04 -8.94 -22.17
CA GLY A 852 -27.04 -8.25 -23.00
C GLY A 852 -26.85 -8.54 -24.50
N ARG A 853 -27.36 -7.66 -25.35
CA ARG A 853 -27.26 -7.80 -26.82
C ARG A 853 -26.23 -6.88 -27.43
N LEU A 854 -25.73 -7.33 -28.58
CA LEU A 854 -25.04 -6.51 -29.56
C LEU A 854 -26.06 -6.08 -30.62
N TYR A 855 -26.10 -4.79 -30.95
CA TYR A 855 -27.02 -4.18 -31.92
C TYR A 855 -26.22 -3.51 -33.04
N THR A 856 -26.73 -3.44 -34.27
CA THR A 856 -26.18 -2.47 -35.23
C THR A 856 -26.49 -1.04 -34.81
N TRP A 857 -25.72 -0.05 -35.27
CA TRP A 857 -26.03 1.35 -34.97
C TRP A 857 -27.41 1.77 -35.49
N ALA A 858 -27.84 1.20 -36.62
CA ALA A 858 -29.18 1.39 -37.16
C ALA A 858 -30.30 0.86 -36.23
N ALA A 859 -30.09 -0.30 -35.60
CA ALA A 859 -30.99 -0.79 -34.56
C ALA A 859 -30.95 0.09 -33.31
N ALA A 860 -29.76 0.47 -32.85
CA ALA A 860 -29.58 1.32 -31.67
C ALA A 860 -30.26 2.69 -31.82
N MET A 861 -30.21 3.29 -33.01
CA MET A 861 -30.84 4.59 -33.35
C MET A 861 -32.34 4.49 -33.65
N ASP A 862 -32.93 3.29 -33.77
CA ASP A 862 -34.28 3.07 -34.31
C ASP A 862 -34.49 3.75 -35.68
N SER A 863 -33.67 3.39 -36.68
CA SER A 863 -33.70 3.97 -38.04
C SER A 863 -35.08 3.94 -38.71
N VAL A 864 -35.98 3.04 -38.31
CA VAL A 864 -37.32 2.92 -38.89
C VAL A 864 -38.35 3.82 -38.19
N GLY A 865 -38.05 4.27 -36.96
CA GLY A 865 -38.93 5.12 -36.14
C GLY A 865 -40.07 4.37 -35.47
N THR A 866 -39.80 3.18 -34.92
CA THR A 866 -40.75 2.34 -34.16
C THR A 866 -41.23 3.00 -32.87
N TRP A 867 -40.30 3.59 -32.12
CA TRP A 867 -40.51 4.15 -30.77
C TRP A 867 -40.25 5.65 -30.69
N SER A 868 -39.50 6.20 -31.65
CA SER A 868 -39.22 7.63 -31.77
C SER A 868 -38.73 7.97 -33.18
N THR A 869 -39.15 9.12 -33.73
CA THR A 869 -38.62 9.61 -35.01
C THR A 869 -37.22 10.23 -34.89
N ASN A 870 -36.64 10.30 -33.69
CA ASN A 870 -35.43 11.08 -33.40
C ASN A 870 -34.15 10.57 -34.07
N GLY A 871 -34.02 9.25 -34.27
CA GLY A 871 -32.90 8.63 -35.00
C GLY A 871 -33.31 8.04 -36.35
N LYS A 872 -34.49 8.43 -36.87
CA LYS A 872 -35.06 7.86 -38.09
C LYS A 872 -34.18 8.15 -39.31
N ASP A 873 -34.13 7.19 -40.24
CA ASP A 873 -33.40 7.20 -41.51
C ASP A 873 -31.86 7.28 -41.34
N CYS A 874 -31.34 7.34 -40.11
CA CYS A 874 -29.92 7.28 -39.79
C CYS A 874 -29.36 5.85 -39.88
N GLY A 875 -28.25 5.65 -40.59
CA GLY A 875 -27.64 4.34 -40.74
C GLY A 875 -26.29 4.37 -41.47
N TYR A 876 -25.79 3.20 -41.85
CA TYR A 876 -24.57 3.08 -42.64
C TYR A 876 -24.76 3.66 -44.05
N GLY A 877 -23.82 4.49 -44.50
CA GLY A 877 -23.84 5.12 -45.82
C GLY A 877 -24.69 6.40 -45.91
N VAL A 878 -25.50 6.69 -44.88
CA VAL A 878 -26.31 7.91 -44.76
C VAL A 878 -25.68 8.85 -43.74
N GLN A 879 -25.63 10.15 -44.03
CA GLN A 879 -25.27 11.16 -43.03
C GLN A 879 -26.52 11.49 -42.21
N CYS A 880 -26.47 11.25 -40.91
CA CYS A 880 -27.58 11.36 -39.98
C CYS A 880 -27.86 12.83 -39.60
N THR A 881 -29.14 13.18 -39.45
CA THR A 881 -29.57 14.46 -38.87
C THR A 881 -30.55 14.20 -37.73
N PRO A 882 -30.06 13.67 -36.58
CA PRO A 882 -30.91 13.20 -35.50
C PRO A 882 -31.41 14.37 -34.65
N ILE A 883 -32.49 14.12 -33.90
CA ILE A 883 -33.02 15.04 -32.89
C ILE A 883 -32.60 14.50 -31.51
N TYR A 884 -31.76 15.23 -30.80
CA TYR A 884 -31.30 14.82 -29.46
C TYR A 884 -32.32 15.22 -28.36
N PRO A 885 -32.46 14.43 -27.27
CA PRO A 885 -31.87 13.10 -27.08
C PRO A 885 -32.49 12.06 -28.01
N VAL A 886 -31.70 11.08 -28.46
CA VAL A 886 -32.16 10.04 -29.37
C VAL A 886 -32.63 8.84 -28.56
N ARG A 887 -33.94 8.71 -28.32
CA ARG A 887 -34.53 7.52 -27.65
C ARG A 887 -33.98 6.21 -28.23
N GLY A 888 -34.05 6.10 -29.56
CA GLY A 888 -33.59 4.91 -30.30
C GLY A 888 -34.22 3.62 -29.77
N ILE A 889 -33.37 2.61 -29.55
CA ILE A 889 -33.76 1.29 -29.02
C ILE A 889 -34.16 1.29 -27.53
N CYS A 890 -33.94 2.39 -26.79
CA CYS A 890 -34.13 2.41 -25.34
C CYS A 890 -35.63 2.42 -24.91
N PRO A 891 -35.92 2.08 -23.64
CA PRO A 891 -37.27 2.11 -23.07
C PRO A 891 -37.94 3.50 -23.13
N GLU A 892 -39.15 3.63 -22.61
CA GLU A 892 -39.81 4.94 -22.49
C GLU A 892 -39.27 5.67 -21.25
N GLY A 893 -38.90 6.95 -21.37
CA GLY A 893 -38.16 7.67 -20.33
C GLY A 893 -36.65 7.40 -20.33
N TRP A 894 -36.09 6.87 -21.43
CA TRP A 894 -34.68 6.51 -21.59
C TRP A 894 -34.21 6.67 -23.04
N HIS A 895 -32.94 7.05 -23.24
CA HIS A 895 -32.34 7.31 -24.55
C HIS A 895 -30.92 6.73 -24.73
N LEU A 896 -30.47 6.71 -26.00
CA LEU A 896 -29.13 6.29 -26.41
C LEU A 896 -28.14 7.47 -26.25
N PRO A 897 -27.15 7.36 -25.35
CA PRO A 897 -26.28 8.48 -24.95
C PRO A 897 -25.47 9.06 -26.12
N ASP A 898 -25.40 10.38 -26.17
CA ASP A 898 -24.57 11.13 -27.10
C ASP A 898 -23.10 11.24 -26.62
N LYS A 899 -22.24 11.90 -27.39
CA LYS A 899 -20.82 12.04 -27.04
C LYS A 899 -20.61 12.94 -25.83
N ALA A 900 -21.41 13.98 -25.63
CA ALA A 900 -21.31 14.83 -24.45
C ALA A 900 -21.70 14.04 -23.19
N GLU A 901 -22.78 13.25 -23.27
CA GLU A 901 -23.27 12.44 -22.16
C GLU A 901 -22.26 11.37 -21.70
N TRP A 902 -21.55 10.72 -22.62
CA TRP A 902 -20.43 9.84 -22.27
C TRP A 902 -19.24 10.59 -21.66
N ASN A 903 -18.93 11.82 -22.10
CA ASN A 903 -17.88 12.63 -21.46
C ASN A 903 -18.30 13.11 -20.06
N THR A 904 -19.58 13.41 -19.82
CA THR A 904 -20.11 13.71 -18.49
C THR A 904 -19.87 12.54 -17.54
N LEU A 905 -20.19 11.31 -17.95
CA LEU A 905 -19.88 10.11 -17.16
C LEU A 905 -18.37 9.95 -16.91
N PHE A 906 -17.52 10.19 -17.91
CA PHE A 906 -16.06 10.07 -17.73
C PHE A 906 -15.51 11.11 -16.75
N THR A 907 -15.96 12.36 -16.82
CA THR A 907 -15.63 13.39 -15.81
C THR A 907 -16.15 12.96 -14.44
N ALA A 908 -17.38 12.44 -14.37
CA ALA A 908 -18.01 11.99 -13.13
C ALA A 908 -17.17 10.95 -12.37
N VAL A 909 -16.48 10.03 -13.08
CA VAL A 909 -15.73 8.94 -12.45
C VAL A 909 -14.22 9.17 -12.26
N GLY A 910 -13.71 10.37 -12.56
CA GLY A 910 -12.31 10.76 -12.34
C GLY A 910 -11.51 11.07 -13.61
N GLY A 911 -12.18 11.22 -14.75
CA GLY A 911 -11.59 11.53 -16.05
C GLY A 911 -11.41 10.29 -16.93
N ALA A 912 -11.31 10.52 -18.24
CA ALA A 912 -11.20 9.44 -19.22
C ALA A 912 -9.98 8.51 -19.02
N SER A 913 -8.92 8.99 -18.35
CA SER A 913 -7.71 8.22 -18.03
C SER A 913 -7.90 7.10 -17.00
N THR A 914 -8.95 7.16 -16.18
CA THR A 914 -9.26 6.18 -15.12
C THR A 914 -10.65 5.55 -15.26
N ALA A 915 -11.53 6.16 -16.08
CA ALA A 915 -12.89 5.70 -16.32
C ALA A 915 -12.98 4.26 -16.86
N GLY A 916 -11.96 3.75 -17.55
CA GLY A 916 -11.93 2.37 -18.05
C GLY A 916 -12.00 1.37 -16.92
N LYS A 917 -11.11 1.51 -15.95
CA LYS A 917 -11.03 0.69 -14.74
C LYS A 917 -12.21 0.91 -13.79
N MET A 918 -12.61 2.17 -13.59
CA MET A 918 -13.67 2.55 -12.64
C MET A 918 -15.08 2.11 -13.06
N LEU A 919 -15.36 2.02 -14.37
CA LEU A 919 -16.67 1.59 -14.90
C LEU A 919 -16.74 0.09 -15.21
N SER A 920 -15.59 -0.58 -15.35
CA SER A 920 -15.50 -1.99 -15.73
C SER A 920 -15.83 -2.91 -14.56
N SER A 921 -16.63 -3.95 -14.82
CA SER A 921 -17.00 -4.94 -13.81
C SER A 921 -15.78 -5.69 -13.27
N THR A 922 -15.77 -6.02 -11.98
CA THR A 922 -14.70 -6.78 -11.31
C THR A 922 -14.48 -8.22 -11.83
N ILE A 923 -15.38 -8.72 -12.67
CA ILE A 923 -15.39 -10.09 -13.17
C ILE A 923 -15.56 -10.15 -14.70
N SER A 924 -15.29 -11.33 -15.27
CA SER A 924 -15.47 -11.68 -16.69
C SER A 924 -14.49 -11.06 -17.69
N TRP A 925 -13.56 -10.22 -17.26
CA TRP A 925 -12.39 -9.87 -18.05
C TRP A 925 -11.43 -11.06 -18.15
N SER A 926 -10.62 -11.11 -19.20
CA SER A 926 -9.71 -12.20 -19.54
C SER A 926 -8.59 -11.64 -20.41
N SER A 927 -7.35 -12.13 -20.27
CA SER A 927 -6.20 -11.56 -20.98
C SER A 927 -6.04 -12.03 -22.43
N VAL A 928 -5.82 -11.10 -23.37
CA VAL A 928 -5.72 -11.37 -24.82
C VAL A 928 -4.79 -12.55 -25.16
N PRO A 929 -5.08 -13.38 -26.20
CA PRO A 929 -4.28 -14.57 -26.52
C PRO A 929 -2.81 -14.29 -26.93
N GLY A 930 -1.94 -14.20 -25.93
CA GLY A 930 -0.52 -13.86 -26.07
C GLY A 930 -0.03 -12.72 -25.18
N GLY A 931 -0.94 -12.02 -24.48
CA GLY A 931 -0.62 -11.02 -23.46
C GLY A 931 -0.29 -11.61 -22.08
N TRP A 932 0.07 -10.73 -21.15
CA TRP A 932 0.22 -11.07 -19.72
C TRP A 932 -1.14 -11.10 -19.02
N VAL A 933 -1.30 -11.92 -17.99
CA VAL A 933 -2.59 -12.12 -17.32
C VAL A 933 -2.93 -10.96 -16.38
N ARG A 934 -4.04 -10.26 -16.65
CA ARG A 934 -4.73 -9.32 -15.74
C ARG A 934 -6.10 -9.87 -15.34
N ASP A 935 -6.12 -10.82 -14.41
CA ASP A 935 -7.36 -11.17 -13.71
C ASP A 935 -7.75 -9.98 -12.80
N GLY A 936 -8.99 -9.48 -12.89
CA GLY A 936 -9.48 -8.38 -12.05
C GLY A 936 -9.18 -6.95 -12.55
N TYR A 937 -9.15 -6.71 -13.87
CA TYR A 937 -8.89 -5.38 -14.45
C TYR A 937 -9.82 -4.25 -13.93
N GLY A 938 -11.13 -4.49 -13.87
CA GLY A 938 -12.12 -3.49 -13.45
C GLY A 938 -12.30 -3.43 -11.94
N THR A 939 -12.52 -2.24 -11.38
CA THR A 939 -12.83 -2.04 -9.94
C THR A 939 -14.33 -1.93 -9.67
N ASP A 940 -15.14 -1.62 -10.69
CA ASP A 940 -16.58 -1.36 -10.61
C ASP A 940 -16.99 -0.38 -9.50
N ALA A 941 -16.13 0.60 -9.19
CA ALA A 941 -16.27 1.49 -8.04
C ALA A 941 -17.61 2.26 -8.02
N TYR A 942 -18.18 2.54 -9.21
CA TYR A 942 -19.43 3.27 -9.38
C TYR A 942 -20.64 2.35 -9.66
N SER A 943 -20.54 1.03 -9.43
CA SER A 943 -21.60 0.04 -9.71
C SER A 943 -22.17 0.12 -11.14
N PHE A 944 -21.31 0.45 -12.11
CA PHE A 944 -21.69 0.55 -13.53
C PHE A 944 -21.61 -0.81 -14.23
N SER A 945 -20.81 -1.74 -13.73
CA SER A 945 -20.72 -3.14 -14.19
C SER A 945 -20.59 -3.30 -15.71
N ALA A 946 -19.69 -2.55 -16.35
CA ALA A 946 -19.40 -2.74 -17.76
C ALA A 946 -18.69 -4.10 -17.97
N LEU A 947 -19.42 -5.05 -18.55
CA LEU A 947 -18.94 -6.38 -18.88
C LEU A 947 -18.36 -6.42 -20.31
N PRO A 948 -17.26 -7.17 -20.56
CA PRO A 948 -16.61 -7.26 -21.85
C PRO A 948 -17.38 -8.16 -22.83
N ALA A 949 -18.47 -7.61 -23.36
CA ALA A 949 -19.37 -8.26 -24.32
C ALA A 949 -18.72 -8.50 -25.70
N GLY A 950 -17.55 -7.90 -25.97
CA GLY A 950 -16.90 -7.93 -27.26
C GLY A 950 -17.68 -7.19 -28.34
N LEU A 951 -17.55 -7.64 -29.58
CA LEU A 951 -18.22 -7.09 -30.75
C LEU A 951 -18.71 -8.16 -31.72
N ARG A 952 -19.55 -7.75 -32.64
CA ARG A 952 -19.88 -8.49 -33.87
C ARG A 952 -19.45 -7.66 -35.08
N ASP A 953 -18.91 -8.29 -36.10
CA ASP A 953 -18.47 -7.62 -37.34
C ASP A 953 -18.75 -8.45 -38.60
N ALA A 954 -18.04 -8.12 -39.67
CA ALA A 954 -17.99 -8.80 -40.96
C ALA A 954 -17.55 -10.28 -40.90
N THR A 955 -16.70 -10.62 -39.93
CA THR A 955 -16.02 -11.93 -39.80
C THR A 955 -16.73 -12.84 -38.80
N GLY A 956 -17.37 -12.28 -37.77
CA GLY A 956 -18.12 -13.04 -36.79
C GLY A 956 -18.33 -12.30 -35.47
N TYR A 957 -18.03 -12.99 -34.37
CA TYR A 957 -18.09 -12.50 -33.00
C TYR A 957 -16.68 -12.49 -32.42
N ASN A 958 -16.19 -11.32 -32.02
CA ASN A 958 -14.81 -11.08 -31.63
C ASN A 958 -14.74 -10.41 -30.25
N ASN A 959 -13.59 -10.54 -29.58
CA ASN A 959 -13.20 -9.74 -28.41
C ASN A 959 -14.04 -9.88 -27.12
N VAL A 960 -14.90 -10.91 -26.97
CA VAL A 960 -15.57 -11.22 -25.68
C VAL A 960 -14.53 -11.58 -24.61
N GLY A 961 -14.71 -11.07 -23.39
CA GLY A 961 -13.74 -11.20 -22.31
C GLY A 961 -12.63 -10.15 -22.33
N TYR A 962 -12.35 -9.54 -23.49
CA TYR A 962 -11.23 -8.60 -23.67
C TYR A 962 -11.67 -7.14 -23.65
N HIS A 963 -12.80 -6.82 -24.29
CA HIS A 963 -13.24 -5.42 -24.43
C HIS A 963 -14.75 -5.24 -24.23
N ALA A 964 -15.12 -4.10 -23.64
CA ALA A 964 -16.51 -3.63 -23.56
C ALA A 964 -16.71 -2.46 -24.52
N TYR A 965 -17.65 -2.59 -25.47
CA TYR A 965 -17.94 -1.57 -26.47
C TYR A 965 -19.39 -1.12 -26.43
N PHE A 966 -19.59 0.20 -26.42
CA PHE A 966 -20.91 0.82 -26.35
C PHE A 966 -21.13 1.84 -27.46
N TRP A 967 -22.33 1.85 -28.06
CA TRP A 967 -22.70 2.88 -29.02
C TRP A 967 -22.87 4.25 -28.38
N SER A 968 -22.57 5.29 -29.16
CA SER A 968 -23.16 6.62 -28.97
C SER A 968 -24.16 6.93 -30.09
N SER A 969 -25.15 7.77 -29.79
CA SER A 969 -26.03 8.39 -30.80
C SER A 969 -25.33 9.46 -31.66
N SER A 970 -24.16 9.95 -31.22
CA SER A 970 -23.35 10.91 -31.96
C SER A 970 -22.64 10.31 -33.18
N GLU A 971 -23.05 10.74 -34.38
CA GLU A 971 -22.39 10.39 -35.64
C GLU A 971 -20.97 10.97 -35.76
N TYR A 972 -20.06 10.25 -36.43
CA TYR A 972 -18.73 10.73 -36.83
C TYR A 972 -18.73 11.16 -38.31
N ASN A 973 -19.29 10.34 -39.20
CA ASN A 973 -19.58 10.67 -40.60
C ASN A 973 -20.59 9.65 -41.20
N SER A 974 -20.83 9.68 -42.52
CA SER A 974 -21.79 8.77 -43.17
C SER A 974 -21.52 7.27 -42.98
N SER A 975 -20.27 6.82 -42.80
CA SER A 975 -19.94 5.39 -42.56
C SER A 975 -19.55 5.06 -41.12
N ARG A 976 -19.18 6.06 -40.29
CA ARG A 976 -18.71 5.87 -38.91
C ARG A 976 -19.52 6.65 -37.87
N THR A 977 -19.57 6.12 -36.67
CA THR A 977 -20.20 6.73 -35.49
C THR A 977 -19.25 6.66 -34.29
N TYR A 978 -19.46 7.49 -33.27
CA TYR A 978 -18.70 7.37 -32.04
C TYR A 978 -19.11 6.13 -31.23
N ILE A 979 -18.12 5.44 -30.69
CA ILE A 979 -18.27 4.39 -29.68
C ILE A 979 -17.40 4.69 -28.47
N VAL A 980 -17.80 4.16 -27.32
CA VAL A 980 -16.92 3.98 -26.16
C VAL A 980 -16.29 2.60 -26.23
N GLY A 981 -14.98 2.52 -25.97
CA GLY A 981 -14.27 1.27 -25.70
C GLY A 981 -13.58 1.30 -24.33
N LEU A 982 -13.77 0.22 -23.56
CA LEU A 982 -13.01 -0.10 -22.35
C LEU A 982 -12.22 -1.40 -22.60
N ASP A 983 -10.98 -1.48 -22.12
CA ASP A 983 -9.93 -2.40 -22.63
C ASP A 983 -9.02 -2.88 -21.48
N ASP A 984 -8.72 -4.17 -21.37
CA ASP A 984 -7.97 -4.74 -20.23
C ASP A 984 -6.49 -4.30 -20.16
N GLU A 985 -5.92 -3.79 -21.25
CA GLU A 985 -4.53 -3.30 -21.29
C GLU A 985 -4.33 -1.93 -20.63
N PHE A 986 -5.37 -1.08 -20.52
CA PHE A 986 -5.24 0.31 -20.07
C PHE A 986 -6.38 0.76 -19.16
N ASP A 987 -6.09 1.41 -18.03
CA ASP A 987 -7.08 1.86 -17.04
C ASP A 987 -8.08 2.95 -17.55
N LYS A 988 -8.01 3.33 -18.84
CA LYS A 988 -8.71 4.44 -19.51
C LYS A 988 -9.94 4.02 -20.34
N ALA A 989 -10.84 4.95 -20.61
CA ALA A 989 -11.96 4.80 -21.53
C ALA A 989 -11.76 5.68 -22.79
N ASP A 990 -11.86 5.09 -23.98
CA ASP A 990 -11.65 5.81 -25.25
C ASP A 990 -12.97 6.11 -25.99
N LEU A 991 -13.12 7.34 -26.51
CA LEU A 991 -14.20 7.75 -27.41
C LEU A 991 -13.70 7.93 -28.85
N TYR A 992 -13.99 6.97 -29.74
CA TYR A 992 -13.45 6.96 -31.11
C TYR A 992 -14.46 6.51 -32.18
N GLY A 993 -14.14 6.77 -33.45
CA GLY A 993 -15.03 6.54 -34.58
C GLY A 993 -14.92 5.14 -35.18
N SER A 994 -15.94 4.29 -34.96
CA SER A 994 -16.04 2.92 -35.51
C SER A 994 -17.14 2.79 -36.58
N GLY A 995 -17.16 1.67 -37.31
CA GLY A 995 -18.11 1.41 -38.41
C GLY A 995 -19.54 1.20 -37.91
N LYS A 996 -20.51 1.88 -38.53
CA LYS A 996 -21.95 1.76 -38.20
C LYS A 996 -22.55 0.37 -38.51
N ASP A 997 -21.81 -0.43 -39.25
CA ASP A 997 -22.10 -1.78 -39.74
C ASP A 997 -21.70 -2.90 -38.76
N TYR A 998 -21.00 -2.55 -37.68
CA TYR A 998 -20.62 -3.45 -36.59
C TYR A 998 -21.80 -3.69 -35.64
N GLY A 999 -21.61 -4.57 -34.64
CA GLY A 999 -22.53 -4.81 -33.55
C GLY A 999 -21.87 -4.60 -32.19
N TYR A 1000 -22.35 -3.63 -31.42
CA TYR A 1000 -21.88 -3.30 -30.06
C TYR A 1000 -23.05 -3.22 -29.06
N SER A 1001 -22.73 -3.19 -27.77
CA SER A 1001 -23.74 -3.11 -26.70
C SER A 1001 -24.39 -1.73 -26.60
N VAL A 1002 -25.55 -1.68 -25.95
CA VAL A 1002 -26.26 -0.43 -25.62
C VAL A 1002 -26.38 -0.29 -24.11
N ARG A 1003 -26.02 0.90 -23.64
CA ARG A 1003 -26.35 1.45 -22.33
C ARG A 1003 -27.29 2.61 -22.55
N CYS A 1004 -28.40 2.66 -21.82
CA CYS A 1004 -29.33 3.78 -21.89
C CYS A 1004 -29.13 4.73 -20.71
N VAL A 1005 -29.34 6.02 -20.97
CA VAL A 1005 -29.44 7.08 -19.96
C VAL A 1005 -30.91 7.48 -19.83
N LYS A 1006 -31.32 7.95 -18.65
CA LYS A 1006 -32.70 8.33 -18.35
C LYS A 1006 -33.02 9.75 -18.84
N ASP A 1007 -34.25 9.96 -19.30
CA ASP A 1007 -34.80 11.26 -19.73
C ASP A 1007 -35.09 12.23 -18.54
#